data_AF-A0A6H0Y0Q0-F1
#
_entry.id   AF-A0A6H0Y0Q0-F1
#
_cell.length_a   1.000
_cell.length_b   1.000
_cell.length_c   1.000
_cell.angle_alpha   90.00
_cell.angle_beta   90.00
_cell.angle_gamma   90.00
#
_symmetry.space_group_name_H-M   'P 1'
#
loop_
_entity.id
_entity.type
_entity.pdbx_description
1 polymer ?
#
loop_
_entity_poly.entity_id
_entity_poly.type
_entity_poly.pdbx_seq_one_letter_code
_entity_poly.pdbx_strand_id
1 'polypeptide(L)'
;MVFSDNARAKTAHDWCIDIDQRPNLATSDIKHIGNLTLAIALLATKSQQSQLTADHELESIWSLIRDALGSRAFSNAQLKVNRSAQGFLAIPLCSVIVDGNIDLLFRLHVWLQDGQRGAPGFNIHSHQPFAQSWVLAGQGIDYTYDVKPVKSAAQATHARYALAWTSGAGLDAKYKTQQTYSKVVNTGDFMLANLIRTSAHTRNMSYSVPAASFHSSEVAPDMLHATLFMFDSSQGFVQDAPVLGPADSEHHTQARSTPGVSPRDLVALVDTARRYEGLLTRADGHIARSEPDQAFEALESAYSLSQSELVRFNHYDRTTPAIELCKTTTPQNRQRLEHLLAAGVDFERVDEHGCSALDYAVMNSDDQAEAIVLEALEQNLKQKTKLDLHRRSREAKLKKHFREVFVDIFRPLLLSRDRKSIRYARRAYASIVKQDMAKSRAFDPLKYVLFDELVKLGKFPRPADGMTYTYDPDHDDGRFFVFLSYRWMRLNPWNQQSNDEENIQYMQTLQAINEFLVLHPTVHPGRLCIWIDFACIDPDLPDRGVAALPLIQAQCDAMISLVDDKYYDRAWCCVEALIMHALQKAFGVHLWYEYCERSGADNTRTNTLLPGPQHLQIALGSKLLTFEEDRSRILFLEKQSRLLS
;
A
#
# COMPACT_ATOMS: atom_id res chain seq x y z
N MET A 1 28.01 7.68 45.31
CA MET A 1 26.71 7.67 46.02
C MET A 1 26.49 6.27 46.53
N VAL A 2 26.49 6.09 47.85
CA VAL A 2 26.11 4.81 48.48
C VAL A 2 24.61 4.89 48.72
N PHE A 3 23.83 4.07 48.03
CA PHE A 3 22.38 3.97 48.23
C PHE A 3 22.12 2.96 49.36
N SER A 4 21.31 3.34 50.35
CA SER A 4 20.89 2.45 51.44
C SER A 4 19.70 1.58 51.04
N ASP A 5 19.74 0.31 51.46
CA ASP A 5 18.88 -0.81 51.07
C ASP A 5 17.43 -0.79 51.63
N ASN A 6 16.70 0.32 51.56
CA ASN A 6 15.27 0.28 51.92
C ASN A 6 14.36 1.32 51.24
N ALA A 7 14.69 1.75 50.03
CA ALA A 7 13.82 2.62 49.26
C ALA A 7 12.88 1.81 48.36
N ARG A 8 11.55 2.00 48.53
CA ARG A 8 10.57 1.70 47.46
C ARG A 8 11.13 2.22 46.14
N ALA A 9 11.09 1.40 45.09
CA ALA A 9 11.50 1.82 43.75
C ALA A 9 10.70 3.08 43.37
N LYS A 10 11.38 4.23 43.30
CA LYS A 10 10.79 5.51 42.90
C LYS A 10 10.31 5.42 41.45
N THR A 11 9.09 5.87 41.19
CA THR A 11 8.53 5.98 39.84
C THR A 11 9.19 7.14 39.09
N ALA A 12 9.00 7.20 37.77
CA ALA A 12 9.44 8.34 36.95
C ALA A 12 8.89 9.68 37.50
N HIS A 13 7.65 9.66 37.99
CA HIS A 13 7.00 10.81 38.60
C HIS A 13 7.68 11.24 39.90
N ASP A 14 8.02 10.28 40.78
CA ASP A 14 8.72 10.56 42.04
C ASP A 14 10.09 11.20 41.80
N TRP A 15 10.82 10.73 40.79
CA TRP A 15 12.10 11.33 40.39
C TRP A 15 11.94 12.73 39.80
N CYS A 16 10.86 13.00 39.05
CA CYS A 16 10.57 14.35 38.56
C CYS A 16 10.25 15.31 39.70
N ILE A 17 9.47 14.87 40.70
CA ILE A 17 9.21 15.66 41.92
C ILE A 17 10.52 16.00 42.63
N ASP A 18 11.42 15.03 42.79
CA ASP A 18 12.74 15.25 43.40
C ASP A 18 13.61 16.25 42.63
N ILE A 19 13.57 16.22 41.28
CA ILE A 19 14.28 17.17 40.42
C ILE A 19 13.69 18.58 40.62
N ASP A 20 12.36 18.68 40.67
CA ASP A 20 11.63 19.96 40.79
C ASP A 20 11.81 20.62 42.17
N GLN A 21 12.03 19.82 43.21
CA GLN A 21 12.25 20.30 44.58
C GLN A 21 13.70 20.74 44.87
N ARG A 22 14.64 20.58 43.93
CA ARG A 22 16.05 20.95 44.14
C ARG A 22 16.32 22.42 43.76
N PRO A 23 16.59 23.30 44.74
CA PRO A 23 16.75 24.74 44.49
C PRO A 23 17.95 25.10 43.59
N ASN A 24 18.96 24.23 43.49
CA ASN A 24 20.14 24.44 42.63
C ASN A 24 19.91 24.07 41.15
N LEU A 25 18.77 23.47 40.80
CA LEU A 25 18.36 23.16 39.41
C LEU A 25 17.38 24.20 38.85
N ALA A 26 17.23 25.35 39.53
CA ALA A 26 16.19 26.35 39.24
C ALA A 26 16.34 27.12 37.91
N THR A 27 17.43 26.92 37.16
CA THR A 27 17.50 27.41 35.77
C THR A 27 16.81 26.39 34.86
N SER A 28 15.89 26.87 33.99
CA SER A 28 15.09 26.00 33.11
C SER A 28 15.94 25.00 32.32
N ASP A 29 17.13 25.41 31.91
CA ASP A 29 17.98 24.63 31.02
C ASP A 29 18.60 23.40 31.69
N ILE A 30 19.03 23.51 32.96
CA ILE A 30 19.59 22.36 33.69
C ILE A 30 18.47 21.36 34.02
N LYS A 31 17.27 21.84 34.34
CA LYS A 31 16.08 20.99 34.53
C LYS A 31 15.78 20.15 33.29
N HIS A 32 15.80 20.75 32.09
CA HIS A 32 15.55 20.01 30.84
C HIS A 32 16.60 18.94 30.55
N ILE A 33 17.88 19.20 30.84
CA ILE A 33 18.96 18.19 30.73
C ILE A 33 18.75 17.06 31.75
N GLY A 34 18.39 17.40 32.98
CA GLY A 34 18.06 16.42 34.03
C GLY A 34 16.90 15.51 33.63
N ASN A 35 15.83 16.09 33.07
CA ASN A 35 14.66 15.35 32.59
C ASN A 35 15.00 14.41 31.43
N LEU A 36 15.81 14.87 30.45
CA LEU A 36 16.28 14.01 29.36
C LEU A 36 17.14 12.85 29.90
N THR A 37 18.02 13.14 30.86
CA THR A 37 18.89 12.11 31.49
C THR A 37 18.06 11.07 32.22
N LEU A 38 17.05 11.50 32.99
CA LEU A 38 16.12 10.62 33.68
C LEU A 38 15.35 9.73 32.70
N ALA A 39 14.79 10.32 31.63
CA ALA A 39 14.06 9.60 30.59
C ALA A 39 14.91 8.49 29.96
N ILE A 40 16.16 8.79 29.61
CA ILE A 40 17.10 7.82 29.02
C ILE A 40 17.45 6.73 30.05
N ALA A 41 17.76 7.10 31.29
CA ALA A 41 18.10 6.15 32.34
C ALA A 41 16.96 5.15 32.63
N LEU A 42 15.71 5.62 32.64
CA LEU A 42 14.54 4.78 32.85
C LEU A 42 14.37 3.74 31.72
N LEU A 43 14.46 4.17 30.46
CA LEU A 43 14.34 3.25 29.32
C LEU A 43 15.52 2.27 29.23
N ALA A 44 16.74 2.73 29.48
CA ALA A 44 17.92 1.88 29.52
C ALA A 44 17.81 0.81 30.62
N THR A 45 17.40 1.21 31.83
CA THR A 45 17.21 0.28 32.95
C THR A 45 16.14 -0.76 32.64
N LYS A 46 14.99 -0.35 32.09
CA LYS A 46 13.93 -1.28 31.69
C LYS A 46 14.40 -2.26 30.62
N SER A 47 15.14 -1.80 29.63
CA SER A 47 15.72 -2.66 28.59
C SER A 47 16.67 -3.70 29.20
N GLN A 48 17.61 -3.28 30.05
CA GLN A 48 18.58 -4.18 30.72
C GLN A 48 17.89 -5.21 31.62
N GLN A 49 16.76 -4.84 32.23
CA GLN A 49 15.95 -5.72 33.07
C GLN A 49 14.91 -6.52 32.26
N SER A 50 14.88 -6.40 30.93
CA SER A 50 13.87 -7.02 30.05
C SER A 50 12.42 -6.73 30.49
N GLN A 51 12.17 -5.53 31.02
CA GLN A 51 10.85 -5.10 31.46
C GLN A 51 10.08 -4.41 30.34
N LEU A 52 8.77 -4.70 30.27
CA LEU A 52 7.87 -3.96 29.40
C LEU A 52 7.70 -2.51 29.89
N THR A 53 7.63 -1.59 28.94
CA THR A 53 7.26 -0.20 29.21
C THR A 53 5.77 -0.05 28.99
N ALA A 54 5.01 0.29 30.04
CA ALA A 54 3.58 0.52 29.91
C ALA A 54 3.30 1.83 29.14
N ASP A 55 2.16 1.91 28.46
CA ASP A 55 1.77 3.04 27.62
C ASP A 55 1.87 4.41 28.33
N HIS A 56 1.42 4.47 29.59
CA HIS A 56 1.45 5.70 30.40
C HIS A 56 2.88 6.07 30.86
N GLU A 57 3.75 5.07 31.06
CA GLU A 57 5.17 5.30 31.36
C GLU A 57 5.87 5.86 30.13
N LEU A 58 5.64 5.26 28.96
CA LEU A 58 6.21 5.74 27.70
C LEU A 58 5.72 7.15 27.36
N GLU A 59 4.45 7.47 27.62
CA GLU A 59 3.90 8.83 27.48
C GLU A 59 4.64 9.82 28.40
N SER A 60 4.85 9.45 29.66
CA SER A 60 5.55 10.31 30.63
C SER A 60 7.00 10.53 30.21
N ILE A 61 7.70 9.48 29.79
CA ILE A 61 9.08 9.52 29.29
C ILE A 61 9.17 10.38 28.02
N TRP A 62 8.23 10.21 27.08
CA TRP A 62 8.15 11.03 25.88
C TRP A 62 7.93 12.50 26.21
N SER A 63 7.07 12.82 27.18
CA SER A 63 6.87 14.20 27.64
C SER A 63 8.19 14.84 28.11
N LEU A 64 8.98 14.12 28.90
CA LEU A 64 10.29 14.61 29.37
C LEU A 64 11.24 14.89 28.21
N ILE A 65 11.31 13.99 27.22
CA ILE A 65 12.15 14.14 26.03
C ILE A 65 11.66 15.31 25.16
N ARG A 66 10.36 15.38 24.89
CA ARG A 66 9.72 16.43 24.09
C ARG A 66 9.99 17.81 24.69
N ASP A 67 9.74 17.96 25.98
CA ASP A 67 9.90 19.24 26.66
C ASP A 67 11.37 19.65 26.72
N ALA A 68 12.29 18.68 26.86
CA ALA A 68 13.73 18.93 26.76
C ALA A 68 14.13 19.41 25.36
N LEU A 69 13.76 18.69 24.30
CA LEU A 69 14.12 19.03 22.92
C LEU A 69 13.45 20.33 22.42
N GLY A 70 12.28 20.67 22.96
CA GLY A 70 11.60 21.95 22.69
C GLY A 70 12.16 23.14 23.45
N SER A 71 13.07 22.93 24.42
CA SER A 71 13.61 23.98 25.27
C SER A 71 14.69 24.83 24.59
N ARG A 72 14.97 26.00 25.19
CA ARG A 72 16.05 26.89 24.74
C ARG A 72 17.43 26.24 24.92
N ALA A 73 17.63 25.44 25.97
CA ALA A 73 18.87 24.72 26.23
C ALA A 73 19.34 23.94 25.00
N PHE A 74 18.44 23.15 24.42
CA PHE A 74 18.75 22.29 23.29
C PHE A 74 18.67 23.00 21.93
N SER A 75 17.89 24.09 21.84
CA SER A 75 17.93 25.00 20.68
C SER A 75 19.30 25.68 20.55
N ASN A 76 19.91 26.08 21.67
CA ASN A 76 21.22 26.72 21.71
C ASN A 76 22.39 25.73 21.56
N ALA A 77 22.18 24.46 21.94
CA ALA A 77 23.18 23.39 21.82
C ALA A 77 23.46 22.94 20.37
N GLN A 78 22.79 23.54 19.37
CA GLN A 78 22.94 23.22 17.94
C GLN A 78 22.79 21.72 17.65
N LEU A 79 21.83 21.04 18.29
CA LEU A 79 21.51 19.66 17.96
C LEU A 79 21.18 19.55 16.47
N LYS A 80 21.95 18.74 15.75
CA LYS A 80 21.77 18.55 14.30
C LYS A 80 20.91 17.32 14.06
N VAL A 81 19.88 17.52 13.24
CA VAL A 81 19.13 16.43 12.61
C VAL A 81 19.97 15.90 11.45
N ASN A 82 20.12 14.58 11.34
CA ASN A 82 20.82 13.93 10.23
C ASN A 82 19.91 12.90 9.55
N ARG A 83 19.99 12.80 8.22
CA ARG A 83 19.32 11.72 7.49
C ARG A 83 20.17 10.46 7.53
N SER A 84 19.56 9.31 7.79
CA SER A 84 20.23 8.02 7.86
C SER A 84 20.35 7.39 6.47
N ALA A 85 21.11 6.29 6.38
CA ALA A 85 21.17 5.48 5.17
C ALA A 85 19.81 4.82 4.82
N GLN A 86 18.94 4.64 5.81
CA GLN A 86 17.61 4.06 5.61
C GLN A 86 16.55 5.12 5.26
N GLY A 87 16.96 6.39 5.17
CA GLY A 87 16.10 7.50 4.75
C GLY A 87 15.40 8.22 5.90
N PHE A 88 15.43 7.73 7.15
CA PHE A 88 14.85 8.45 8.29
C PHE A 88 15.72 9.59 8.80
N LEU A 89 15.11 10.55 9.49
CA LEU A 89 15.80 11.61 10.22
C LEU A 89 16.09 11.17 11.65
N ALA A 90 17.28 11.47 12.15
CA ALA A 90 17.75 11.07 13.47
C ALA A 90 18.17 12.28 14.31
N ILE A 91 17.73 12.31 15.57
CA ILE A 91 18.20 13.23 16.61
C ILE A 91 18.97 12.41 17.66
N PRO A 92 20.29 12.62 17.84
CA PRO A 92 21.02 12.00 18.92
C PRO A 92 20.62 12.61 20.27
N LEU A 93 20.17 11.77 21.20
CA LEU A 93 19.76 12.16 22.56
C LEU A 93 20.88 11.89 23.58
N CYS A 94 21.62 10.80 23.40
CA CYS A 94 22.80 10.46 24.19
C CYS A 94 23.79 9.64 23.34
N SER A 95 25.09 9.84 23.55
CA SER A 95 26.14 9.09 22.88
C SER A 95 27.32 8.92 23.82
N VAL A 96 27.51 7.71 24.34
CA VAL A 96 28.65 7.27 25.14
C VAL A 96 29.48 6.34 24.26
N ILE A 97 30.72 6.76 23.98
CA ILE A 97 31.67 6.03 23.14
C ILE A 97 32.89 5.69 23.97
N VAL A 98 33.25 4.41 24.04
CA VAL A 98 34.42 3.90 24.78
C VAL A 98 35.36 3.23 23.79
N ASP A 99 36.62 3.66 23.75
CA ASP A 99 37.64 3.15 22.82
C ASP A 99 37.26 3.16 21.33
N GLY A 100 36.37 4.10 20.94
CA GLY A 100 35.87 4.24 19.57
C GLY A 100 34.68 3.33 19.23
N ASN A 101 34.24 2.51 20.18
CA ASN A 101 33.05 1.66 20.06
C ASN A 101 31.84 2.31 20.75
N ILE A 102 30.65 2.00 20.24
CA ILE A 102 29.41 2.43 20.87
C ILE A 102 29.23 1.66 22.17
N ASP A 103 29.20 2.37 23.30
CA ASP A 103 28.83 1.79 24.59
C ASP A 103 27.32 1.95 24.82
N LEU A 104 26.84 3.20 24.74
CA LEU A 104 25.43 3.54 24.77
C LEU A 104 25.13 4.62 23.74
N LEU A 105 24.15 4.41 22.87
CA LEU A 105 23.69 5.42 21.92
C LEU A 105 22.18 5.45 21.90
N PHE A 106 21.59 6.62 22.13
CA PHE A 106 20.16 6.83 22.19
C PHE A 106 19.74 7.88 21.18
N ARG A 107 18.74 7.56 20.35
CA ARG A 107 18.30 8.41 19.23
C ARG A 107 16.79 8.43 19.12
N LEU A 108 16.25 9.57 18.67
CA LEU A 108 14.91 9.61 18.07
C LEU A 108 15.06 9.41 16.56
N HIS A 109 14.41 8.39 16.01
CA HIS A 109 14.29 8.18 14.57
C HIS A 109 12.90 8.59 14.10
N VAL A 110 12.83 9.34 13.00
CA VAL A 110 11.58 9.81 12.39
C VAL A 110 11.64 9.61 10.88
N TRP A 111 10.80 8.71 10.37
CA TRP A 111 10.49 8.61 8.95
C TRP A 111 9.41 9.64 8.61
N LEU A 112 9.67 10.46 7.60
CA LEU A 112 8.71 11.45 7.10
C LEU A 112 7.93 10.88 5.90
N GLN A 113 6.80 11.51 5.60
CA GLN A 113 6.02 11.28 4.38
C GLN A 113 6.58 12.02 3.16
N ASP A 114 7.90 12.12 3.07
CA ASP A 114 8.61 12.78 1.96
C ASP A 114 9.04 11.81 0.86
N GLY A 115 8.62 10.53 0.97
CA GLY A 115 9.02 9.44 0.09
C GLY A 115 10.50 9.07 0.14
N GLN A 116 11.30 9.75 0.96
CA GLN A 116 12.74 9.52 1.04
C GLN A 116 12.99 8.24 1.84
N ARG A 117 13.52 7.21 1.17
CA ARG A 117 13.85 5.92 1.75
C ARG A 117 15.30 5.54 1.43
N GLY A 118 15.77 4.47 2.07
CA GLY A 118 17.10 3.93 1.78
C GLY A 118 17.22 3.45 0.33
N ALA A 119 18.46 3.34 -0.15
CA ALA A 119 18.71 2.86 -1.51
C ALA A 119 18.15 1.44 -1.70
N PRO A 120 17.44 1.17 -2.80
CA PRO A 120 16.93 -0.17 -3.09
C PRO A 120 18.04 -1.21 -3.04
N GLY A 121 17.77 -2.34 -2.37
CA GLY A 121 18.72 -3.45 -2.20
C GLY A 121 19.69 -3.32 -1.01
N PHE A 122 19.78 -2.16 -0.34
CA PHE A 122 20.67 -1.92 0.82
C PHE A 122 19.92 -1.82 2.16
N ASN A 123 18.74 -2.44 2.25
CA ASN A 123 17.85 -2.37 3.41
C ASN A 123 18.18 -3.41 4.51
N ILE A 124 18.79 -4.55 4.15
CA ILE A 124 19.14 -5.60 5.11
C ILE A 124 20.50 -5.29 5.73
N HIS A 125 20.55 -5.19 7.06
CA HIS A 125 21.75 -4.85 7.80
C HIS A 125 21.73 -5.46 9.20
N SER A 126 22.87 -5.44 9.87
CA SER A 126 23.00 -5.84 11.27
C SER A 126 23.55 -4.69 12.11
N HIS A 127 23.52 -4.83 13.43
CA HIS A 127 24.04 -3.85 14.38
C HIS A 127 25.24 -4.40 15.16
N GLN A 128 26.19 -3.52 15.48
CA GLN A 128 27.33 -3.86 16.33
C GLN A 128 26.83 -4.19 17.76
N PRO A 129 26.18 -3.24 18.49
CA PRO A 129 25.56 -3.55 19.77
C PRO A 129 24.12 -4.07 19.61
N PHE A 130 23.60 -4.64 20.69
CA PHE A 130 22.17 -4.88 20.87
C PHE A 130 21.36 -3.59 20.70
N ALA A 131 20.18 -3.69 20.08
CA ALA A 131 19.27 -2.58 19.88
C ALA A 131 17.90 -2.80 20.54
N GLN A 132 17.35 -1.74 21.12
CA GLN A 132 16.01 -1.69 21.69
C GLN A 132 15.25 -0.49 21.14
N SER A 133 14.00 -0.72 20.76
CA SER A 133 13.11 0.29 20.18
C SER A 133 11.82 0.45 20.97
N TRP A 134 11.30 1.68 20.99
CA TRP A 134 9.95 2.02 21.46
C TRP A 134 9.26 2.90 20.41
N VAL A 135 8.11 2.44 19.90
CA VAL A 135 7.35 3.15 18.87
C VAL A 135 6.52 4.27 19.51
N LEU A 136 6.83 5.51 19.13
CA LEU A 136 6.13 6.69 19.62
C LEU A 136 4.89 6.99 18.80
N ALA A 137 4.97 6.86 17.48
CA ALA A 137 3.89 7.11 16.52
C ALA A 137 4.09 6.32 15.23
N GLY A 138 3.01 6.08 14.51
CA GLY A 138 2.98 5.43 13.22
C GLY A 138 3.07 3.91 13.26
N GLN A 139 3.23 3.32 12.07
CA GLN A 139 3.36 1.89 11.87
C GLN A 139 4.60 1.58 11.03
N GLY A 140 5.36 0.56 11.43
CA GLY A 140 6.47 0.01 10.69
C GLY A 140 6.45 -1.51 10.71
N ILE A 141 7.13 -2.14 9.76
CA ILE A 141 7.31 -3.59 9.70
C ILE A 141 8.80 -3.89 9.82
N ASP A 142 9.16 -4.74 10.77
CA ASP A 142 10.50 -5.30 10.88
C ASP A 142 10.54 -6.70 10.29
N TYR A 143 11.56 -6.95 9.46
CA TYR A 143 11.83 -8.25 8.87
C TYR A 143 13.15 -8.76 9.40
N THR A 144 13.18 -9.97 9.95
CA THR A 144 14.39 -10.63 10.41
C THR A 144 14.80 -11.73 9.44
N TYR A 145 16.11 -11.86 9.20
CA TYR A 145 16.66 -12.81 8.22
C TYR A 145 17.67 -13.77 8.85
N ASP A 146 17.63 -15.02 8.42
CA ASP A 146 18.75 -15.96 8.55
C ASP A 146 19.67 -15.77 7.35
N VAL A 147 20.91 -15.36 7.61
CA VAL A 147 21.87 -14.97 6.57
C VAL A 147 23.09 -15.87 6.66
N LYS A 148 23.43 -16.53 5.54
CA LYS A 148 24.55 -17.46 5.45
C LYS A 148 25.43 -17.18 4.24
N PRO A 149 26.76 -17.35 4.33
CA PRO A 149 27.64 -17.25 3.18
C PRO A 149 27.39 -18.41 2.20
N VAL A 150 27.52 -18.14 0.90
CA VAL A 150 27.41 -19.14 -0.18
C VAL A 150 28.60 -19.03 -1.14
N LYS A 151 28.88 -20.10 -1.89
CA LYS A 151 30.11 -20.20 -2.71
C LYS A 151 30.01 -19.53 -4.08
N SER A 152 28.80 -19.27 -4.57
CA SER A 152 28.58 -18.79 -5.94
C SER A 152 27.47 -17.76 -6.00
N ALA A 153 27.62 -16.78 -6.90
CA ALA A 153 26.60 -15.77 -7.19
C ALA A 153 25.23 -16.38 -7.52
N ALA A 154 25.20 -17.53 -8.19
CA ALA A 154 23.95 -18.21 -8.56
C ALA A 154 23.11 -18.70 -7.35
N GLN A 155 23.72 -18.85 -6.19
CA GLN A 155 23.06 -19.26 -4.94
C GLN A 155 22.81 -18.07 -4.00
N ALA A 156 23.32 -16.89 -4.36
CA ALA A 156 23.30 -15.71 -3.52
C ALA A 156 22.03 -14.92 -3.78
N THR A 157 21.44 -14.36 -2.72
CA THR A 157 20.44 -13.29 -2.87
C THR A 157 21.08 -11.92 -2.82
N HIS A 158 22.23 -11.80 -2.14
CA HIS A 158 22.94 -10.54 -1.91
C HIS A 158 24.45 -10.75 -1.90
N ALA A 159 25.22 -9.65 -1.98
CA ALA A 159 26.61 -9.62 -1.53
C ALA A 159 26.71 -8.93 -0.17
N ARG A 160 27.77 -9.27 0.57
CA ARG A 160 28.13 -8.60 1.82
C ARG A 160 28.92 -7.34 1.52
N TYR A 161 28.53 -6.26 2.18
CA TYR A 161 29.22 -4.99 2.14
C TYR A 161 29.77 -4.64 3.52
N ALA A 162 31.00 -4.15 3.52
CA ALA A 162 31.64 -3.54 4.68
C ALA A 162 31.44 -2.03 4.64
N LEU A 163 31.37 -1.41 5.80
CA LEU A 163 31.43 0.04 5.91
C LEU A 163 32.81 0.51 5.44
N ALA A 164 32.89 1.60 4.67
CA ALA A 164 34.17 2.01 4.07
C ALA A 164 35.28 2.24 5.11
N TRP A 165 34.93 2.61 6.35
CA TRP A 165 35.89 2.76 7.46
C TRP A 165 36.40 1.44 8.08
N THR A 166 35.78 0.29 7.79
CA THR A 166 36.29 -1.05 8.17
C THR A 166 37.07 -1.75 7.04
N SER A 167 37.06 -1.21 5.82
CA SER A 167 37.65 -1.84 4.62
C SER A 167 39.16 -1.63 4.42
N GLY A 168 39.85 -0.95 5.34
CA GLY A 168 41.29 -0.67 5.21
C GLY A 168 41.67 0.42 4.20
N ALA A 169 40.70 0.99 3.48
CA ALA A 169 40.90 2.11 2.56
C ALA A 169 40.83 3.48 3.28
N GLY A 170 41.79 3.75 4.17
CA GLY A 170 42.24 5.12 4.48
C GLY A 170 41.28 6.15 5.10
N LEU A 171 40.22 5.75 5.82
CA LEU A 171 39.42 6.68 6.65
C LEU A 171 39.10 6.04 8.01
N ASP A 172 39.67 6.63 9.07
CA ASP A 172 39.39 6.52 10.52
C ASP A 172 38.36 5.44 10.93
N ALA A 173 38.83 4.31 11.47
CA ALA A 173 38.02 3.14 11.87
C ALA A 173 37.08 3.36 13.09
N LYS A 174 36.91 4.62 13.51
CA LYS A 174 36.15 5.01 14.71
C LYS A 174 34.78 5.53 14.34
N TYR A 175 33.77 5.13 15.10
CA TYR A 175 32.41 5.65 14.95
C TYR A 175 32.38 7.17 15.12
N LYS A 176 31.63 7.86 14.25
CA LYS A 176 31.39 9.31 14.31
C LYS A 176 29.89 9.58 14.38
N THR A 177 29.46 10.33 15.39
CA THR A 177 28.05 10.66 15.63
C THR A 177 27.43 11.49 14.49
N GLN A 178 28.25 12.19 13.71
CA GLN A 178 27.83 13.03 12.58
C GLN A 178 28.62 12.63 11.33
N GLN A 179 27.94 12.14 10.29
CA GLN A 179 28.54 11.80 8.99
C GLN A 179 27.70 12.45 7.90
N THR A 180 28.35 13.01 6.87
CA THR A 180 27.70 13.66 5.72
C THR A 180 27.31 12.69 4.62
N TYR A 181 27.87 11.48 4.62
CA TYR A 181 27.50 10.37 3.74
C TYR A 181 27.73 9.03 4.43
N SER A 182 27.05 7.98 3.95
CA SER A 182 27.42 6.59 4.23
C SER A 182 28.07 6.02 2.98
N LYS A 183 29.24 5.37 3.10
CA LYS A 183 29.81 4.58 2.01
C LYS A 183 29.98 3.14 2.46
N VAL A 184 29.44 2.22 1.67
CA VAL A 184 29.63 0.77 1.83
C VAL A 184 30.36 0.22 0.61
N VAL A 185 31.23 -0.75 0.83
CA VAL A 185 32.11 -1.35 -0.18
C VAL A 185 31.84 -2.85 -0.22
N ASN A 186 31.65 -3.40 -1.42
CA ASN A 186 31.43 -4.82 -1.61
C ASN A 186 32.69 -5.58 -1.19
N THR A 187 32.51 -6.63 -0.38
CA THR A 187 33.61 -7.45 0.13
C THR A 187 33.99 -8.60 -0.81
N GLY A 188 33.14 -8.90 -1.80
CA GLY A 188 33.23 -10.08 -2.66
C GLY A 188 32.56 -11.33 -2.07
N ASP A 189 32.10 -11.29 -0.81
CA ASP A 189 31.40 -12.42 -0.20
C ASP A 189 29.93 -12.47 -0.65
N PHE A 190 29.51 -13.64 -1.15
CA PHE A 190 28.11 -13.90 -1.52
C PHE A 190 27.30 -14.41 -0.32
N MET A 191 26.09 -13.87 -0.15
CA MET A 191 25.21 -14.17 0.98
C MET A 191 23.84 -14.63 0.50
N LEU A 192 23.29 -15.64 1.17
CA LEU A 192 21.90 -16.05 1.07
C LEU A 192 21.15 -15.58 2.31
N ALA A 193 20.26 -14.61 2.13
CA ALA A 193 19.34 -14.13 3.14
C ALA A 193 17.97 -14.79 2.97
N ASN A 194 17.51 -15.52 3.99
CA ASN A 194 16.18 -16.12 4.06
C ASN A 194 15.35 -15.38 5.10
N LEU A 195 14.17 -14.90 4.72
CA LEU A 195 13.23 -14.27 5.65
C LEU A 195 12.75 -15.32 6.67
N ILE A 196 12.93 -15.04 7.96
CA ILE A 196 12.51 -15.93 9.05
C ILE A 196 11.37 -15.37 9.88
N ARG A 197 11.22 -14.04 9.94
CA ARG A 197 10.19 -13.40 10.75
C ARG A 197 9.79 -12.06 10.16
N THR A 198 8.51 -11.77 10.23
CA THR A 198 7.92 -10.45 9.96
C THR A 198 7.19 -10.00 11.22
N SER A 199 7.36 -8.74 11.62
CA SER A 199 6.70 -8.19 12.81
C SER A 199 6.24 -6.76 12.55
N ALA A 200 4.93 -6.55 12.64
CA ALA A 200 4.36 -5.21 12.58
C ALA A 200 4.46 -4.54 13.96
N HIS A 201 4.88 -3.28 13.97
CA HIS A 201 5.02 -2.48 15.18
C HIS A 201 4.22 -1.19 15.03
N THR A 202 3.34 -0.94 15.99
CA THR A 202 2.50 0.25 16.07
C THR A 202 2.83 1.05 17.33
N ARG A 203 2.25 2.25 17.45
CA ARG A 203 2.36 3.11 18.65
C ARG A 203 2.27 2.30 19.96
N ASN A 204 3.14 2.66 20.89
CA ASN A 204 3.33 2.07 22.23
C ASN A 204 3.94 0.66 22.26
N MET A 205 4.15 0.00 21.12
CA MET A 205 4.90 -1.25 21.08
C MET A 205 6.41 -1.01 21.27
N SER A 206 7.09 -2.05 21.75
CA SER A 206 8.55 -2.10 21.83
C SER A 206 9.07 -3.40 21.21
N TYR A 207 10.30 -3.37 20.71
CA TYR A 207 10.96 -4.55 20.14
C TYR A 207 12.48 -4.42 20.24
N SER A 208 13.17 -5.54 20.16
CA SER A 208 14.63 -5.60 20.21
C SER A 208 15.21 -6.31 19.00
N VAL A 209 16.44 -5.93 18.66
CA VAL A 209 17.25 -6.56 17.62
C VAL A 209 18.58 -6.97 18.26
N PRO A 210 18.87 -8.28 18.38
CA PRO A 210 20.14 -8.74 18.92
C PRO A 210 21.33 -8.23 18.11
N ALA A 211 22.49 -8.09 18.76
CA ALA A 211 23.75 -7.82 18.08
C ALA A 211 23.99 -8.86 16.96
N ALA A 212 24.55 -8.41 15.83
CA ALA A 212 24.78 -9.21 14.62
C ALA A 212 23.54 -9.80 13.91
N SER A 213 22.33 -9.64 14.47
CA SER A 213 21.12 -10.13 13.81
C SER A 213 20.81 -9.29 12.57
N PHE A 214 20.57 -9.95 11.43
CA PHE A 214 20.19 -9.26 10.21
C PHE A 214 18.70 -8.93 10.22
N HIS A 215 18.39 -7.68 9.95
CA HIS A 215 17.02 -7.22 9.82
C HIS A 215 16.89 -6.08 8.80
N SER A 216 15.66 -5.76 8.44
CA SER A 216 15.31 -4.57 7.67
C SER A 216 13.99 -4.01 8.16
N SER A 217 13.92 -2.68 8.29
CA SER A 217 12.67 -2.00 8.65
C SER A 217 12.04 -1.34 7.43
N GLU A 218 10.73 -1.53 7.26
CA GLU A 218 9.93 -0.95 6.20
C GLU A 218 8.85 -0.03 6.79
N VAL A 219 8.77 1.17 6.23
CA VAL A 219 7.75 2.17 6.52
C VAL A 219 7.25 2.70 5.18
N ALA A 220 5.94 2.66 4.96
CA ALA A 220 5.33 3.11 3.72
C ALA A 220 5.78 4.55 3.38
N PRO A 221 6.09 4.88 2.10
CA PRO A 221 6.64 6.19 1.69
C PRO A 221 5.84 7.40 2.13
N ASP A 222 4.54 7.22 2.26
CA ASP A 222 3.48 8.15 2.62
C ASP A 222 3.06 8.02 4.10
N MET A 223 3.84 7.34 4.94
CA MET A 223 3.58 7.23 6.38
C MET A 223 4.68 7.88 7.23
N LEU A 224 4.26 8.52 8.31
CA LEU A 224 5.16 8.91 9.38
C LEU A 224 5.34 7.74 10.33
N HIS A 225 6.58 7.51 10.78
CA HIS A 225 6.90 6.55 11.81
C HIS A 225 7.96 7.15 12.72
N ALA A 226 7.79 7.04 14.04
CA ALA A 226 8.71 7.60 15.01
C ALA A 226 9.04 6.59 16.10
N THR A 227 10.34 6.41 16.35
CA THR A 227 10.83 5.44 17.35
C THR A 227 11.95 6.04 18.18
N LEU A 228 11.91 5.83 19.50
CA LEU A 228 13.09 5.93 20.33
C LEU A 228 13.91 4.66 20.11
N PHE A 229 15.19 4.82 19.77
CA PHE A 229 16.08 3.73 19.40
C PHE A 229 17.35 3.81 20.25
N MET A 230 17.59 2.75 21.02
CA MET A 230 18.75 2.59 21.89
C MET A 230 19.65 1.50 21.36
N PHE A 231 20.95 1.74 21.40
CA PHE A 231 22.01 0.76 21.20
C PHE A 231 22.78 0.62 22.52
N ASP A 232 22.93 -0.60 23.03
CA ASP A 232 23.53 -0.90 24.32
C ASP A 232 24.53 -2.07 24.20
N SER A 233 25.82 -1.77 24.35
CA SER A 233 26.90 -2.75 24.20
C SER A 233 26.94 -3.76 25.36
N SER A 234 26.41 -3.39 26.53
CA SER A 234 26.41 -4.25 27.72
C SER A 234 25.52 -5.49 27.56
N GLN A 235 24.57 -5.44 26.61
CA GLN A 235 23.66 -6.53 26.27
C GLN A 235 24.13 -7.34 25.04
N GLY A 236 25.31 -7.05 24.52
CA GLY A 236 25.93 -7.75 23.40
C GLY A 236 26.58 -6.78 22.42
N PHE A 237 27.75 -7.15 21.91
CA PHE A 237 28.51 -6.37 20.95
C PHE A 237 29.28 -7.29 19.98
N VAL A 238 29.24 -6.95 18.69
CA VAL A 238 30.12 -7.53 17.67
C VAL A 238 30.91 -6.44 16.95
N GLN A 239 32.15 -6.76 16.59
CA GLN A 239 33.03 -5.80 15.92
C GLN A 239 32.53 -5.50 14.49
N ASP A 240 32.03 -6.53 13.80
CA ASP A 240 31.60 -6.41 12.41
C ASP A 240 30.08 -6.54 12.30
N ALA A 241 29.45 -5.52 11.73
CA ALA A 241 28.02 -5.42 11.51
C ALA A 241 27.77 -5.08 10.03
N PRO A 242 27.82 -6.09 9.14
CA PRO A 242 27.73 -5.87 7.71
C PRO A 242 26.34 -5.43 7.26
N VAL A 243 26.33 -4.84 6.07
CA VAL A 243 25.13 -4.52 5.27
C VAL A 243 25.08 -5.49 4.09
N LEU A 244 23.90 -5.92 3.68
CA LEU A 244 23.72 -6.68 2.44
C LEU A 244 23.30 -5.74 1.32
N GLY A 245 23.77 -6.03 0.10
CA GLY A 245 23.51 -5.23 -1.09
C GLY A 245 23.46 -6.07 -2.37
N PRO A 246 23.23 -5.44 -3.53
CA PRO A 246 23.28 -6.11 -4.83
C PRO A 246 24.63 -6.81 -5.07
N ALA A 247 24.62 -7.96 -5.74
CA ALA A 247 25.83 -8.75 -5.95
C ALA A 247 26.81 -8.13 -6.97
N ASP A 248 26.30 -7.28 -7.84
CA ASP A 248 26.95 -6.71 -9.02
C ASP A 248 27.50 -5.28 -8.81
N SER A 249 27.22 -4.66 -7.66
CA SER A 249 27.71 -3.31 -7.35
C SER A 249 29.03 -3.36 -6.56
N GLU A 250 29.99 -2.50 -6.88
CA GLU A 250 31.29 -2.46 -6.18
C GLU A 250 31.20 -1.68 -4.87
N HIS A 251 30.42 -0.60 -4.85
CA HIS A 251 30.26 0.26 -3.69
C HIS A 251 28.98 1.10 -3.83
N HIS A 252 28.47 1.56 -2.70
CA HIS A 252 27.34 2.48 -2.67
C HIS A 252 27.63 3.65 -1.72
N THR A 253 27.29 4.87 -2.16
CA THR A 253 27.41 6.08 -1.35
C THR A 253 26.08 6.79 -1.28
N GLN A 254 25.61 7.06 -0.06
CA GLN A 254 24.36 7.78 0.17
C GLN A 254 24.64 9.09 0.89
N ALA A 255 24.25 10.20 0.26
CA ALA A 255 24.34 11.51 0.86
C ALA A 255 23.31 11.65 2.01
N ARG A 256 23.75 12.20 3.14
CA ARG A 256 22.93 12.40 4.34
C ARG A 256 22.45 13.85 4.47
N SER A 257 21.97 14.43 3.37
CA SER A 257 21.44 15.80 3.37
C SER A 257 20.18 15.90 4.24
N THR A 258 20.12 16.92 5.09
CA THR A 258 18.91 17.26 5.84
C THR A 258 18.35 18.60 5.35
N PRO A 259 17.10 18.63 4.88
CA PRO A 259 16.49 19.86 4.39
C PRO A 259 16.05 20.72 5.57
N GLY A 260 16.97 21.46 6.20
CA GLY A 260 16.64 22.56 7.15
C GLY A 260 15.72 22.22 8.35
N VAL A 261 15.40 20.94 8.60
CA VAL A 261 14.46 20.53 9.65
C VAL A 261 15.14 20.63 11.01
N SER A 262 14.53 21.37 11.94
CA SER A 262 15.05 21.48 13.30
C SER A 262 14.58 20.31 14.18
N PRO A 263 15.32 20.00 15.27
CA PRO A 263 14.85 19.06 16.29
C PRO A 263 13.47 19.39 16.84
N ARG A 264 13.18 20.68 17.01
CA ARG A 264 11.89 21.18 17.50
C ARG A 264 10.75 20.84 16.55
N ASP A 265 10.97 21.00 15.24
CA ASP A 265 9.94 20.70 14.23
C ASP A 265 9.62 19.21 14.21
N LEU A 266 10.64 18.34 14.27
CA LEU A 266 10.44 16.89 14.34
C LEU A 266 9.69 16.47 15.60
N VAL A 267 10.05 17.03 16.75
CA VAL A 267 9.42 16.69 18.02
C VAL A 267 7.96 17.14 18.05
N ALA A 268 7.66 18.34 17.55
CA ALA A 268 6.27 18.80 17.39
C ALA A 268 5.48 17.86 16.48
N LEU A 269 6.06 17.47 15.34
CA LEU A 269 5.43 16.56 14.39
C LEU A 269 5.12 15.18 15.02
N VAL A 270 6.08 14.61 15.76
CA VAL A 270 5.88 13.33 16.46
C VAL A 270 4.81 13.45 17.54
N ASP A 271 4.81 14.54 18.32
CA ASP A 271 3.80 14.76 19.37
C ASP A 271 2.39 14.91 18.78
N THR A 272 2.26 15.65 17.68
CA THR A 272 1.01 15.85 16.97
C THR A 272 0.50 14.54 16.35
N ALA A 273 1.36 13.75 15.71
CA ALA A 273 1.00 12.43 15.21
C ALA A 273 0.53 11.50 16.34
N ARG A 274 1.25 11.49 17.46
CA ARG A 274 0.93 10.67 18.63
C ARG A 274 -0.41 11.04 19.26
N ARG A 275 -0.72 12.34 19.37
CA ARG A 275 -2.03 12.85 19.83
C ARG A 275 -3.16 12.46 18.86
N TYR A 276 -2.93 12.61 17.57
CA TYR A 276 -3.88 12.24 16.52
C TYR A 276 -4.25 10.75 16.62
N GLU A 277 -3.26 9.86 16.66
CA GLU A 277 -3.48 8.42 16.83
C GLU A 277 -4.20 8.08 18.15
N GLY A 278 -3.87 8.81 19.22
CA GLY A 278 -4.57 8.68 20.50
C GLY A 278 -6.05 9.08 20.43
N LEU A 279 -6.39 10.11 19.67
CA LEU A 279 -7.77 10.52 19.44
C LEU A 279 -8.53 9.50 18.59
N LEU A 280 -7.91 8.94 17.55
CA LEU A 280 -8.50 7.85 16.77
C LEU A 280 -8.77 6.61 17.63
N THR A 281 -7.79 6.19 18.44
CA THR A 281 -7.96 5.04 19.36
C THR A 281 -9.09 5.29 20.36
N ARG A 282 -9.23 6.53 20.87
CA ARG A 282 -10.34 6.90 21.75
C ARG A 282 -11.67 6.86 21.02
N ALA A 283 -11.72 7.37 19.79
CA ALA A 283 -12.92 7.30 18.96
C ALA A 283 -13.36 5.86 18.75
N ASP A 284 -12.44 4.97 18.34
CA ASP A 284 -12.72 3.53 18.18
C ASP A 284 -13.23 2.90 19.46
N GLY A 285 -12.63 3.25 20.61
CA GLY A 285 -13.08 2.77 21.92
C GLY A 285 -14.50 3.24 22.28
N HIS A 286 -14.87 4.48 21.93
CA HIS A 286 -16.22 5.01 22.11
C HIS A 286 -17.21 4.36 21.11
N ILE A 287 -16.81 4.13 19.85
CA ILE A 287 -17.60 3.42 18.84
C ILE A 287 -17.92 2.00 19.33
N ALA A 288 -16.91 1.27 19.80
CA ALA A 288 -17.08 -0.10 20.31
C ALA A 288 -18.02 -0.18 21.53
N ARG A 289 -18.14 0.91 22.30
CA ARG A 289 -19.07 1.03 23.44
C ARG A 289 -20.43 1.63 23.06
N SER A 290 -20.67 1.95 21.78
CA SER A 290 -21.87 2.65 21.33
C SER A 290 -22.07 4.00 22.01
N GLU A 291 -20.98 4.75 22.18
CA GLU A 291 -20.90 6.11 22.75
C GLU A 291 -20.65 7.13 21.62
N PRO A 292 -21.66 7.40 20.76
CA PRO A 292 -21.43 8.07 19.50
C PRO A 292 -20.99 9.53 19.66
N ASP A 293 -21.43 10.23 20.71
CA ASP A 293 -21.10 11.65 20.92
C ASP A 293 -19.63 11.82 21.30
N GLN A 294 -19.14 11.00 22.22
CA GLN A 294 -17.73 10.99 22.61
C GLN A 294 -16.82 10.51 21.47
N ALA A 295 -17.30 9.57 20.65
CA ALA A 295 -16.60 9.19 19.43
C ALA A 295 -16.46 10.37 18.46
N PHE A 296 -17.54 11.13 18.27
CA PHE A 296 -17.55 12.29 17.39
C PHE A 296 -16.63 13.40 17.90
N GLU A 297 -16.69 13.76 19.19
CA GLU A 297 -15.79 14.75 19.80
C GLU A 297 -14.30 14.37 19.63
N ALA A 298 -13.98 13.08 19.77
CA ALA A 298 -12.62 12.59 19.56
C ALA A 298 -12.19 12.71 18.08
N LEU A 299 -13.08 12.38 17.14
CA LEU A 299 -12.81 12.52 15.69
C LEU A 299 -12.70 13.98 15.25
N GLU A 300 -13.55 14.87 15.77
CA GLU A 300 -13.49 16.31 15.51
C GLU A 300 -12.18 16.91 16.03
N SER A 301 -11.77 16.51 17.25
CA SER A 301 -10.47 16.89 17.81
C SER A 301 -9.31 16.37 16.95
N ALA A 302 -9.40 15.13 16.46
CA ALA A 302 -8.38 14.55 15.57
C ALA A 302 -8.31 15.32 14.24
N TYR A 303 -9.47 15.69 13.69
CA TYR A 303 -9.56 16.47 12.48
C TYR A 303 -8.96 17.88 12.65
N SER A 304 -9.33 18.61 13.71
CA SER A 304 -8.77 19.93 14.02
C SER A 304 -7.23 19.89 14.16
N LEU A 305 -6.71 18.85 14.81
CA LEU A 305 -5.28 18.62 14.93
C LEU A 305 -4.63 18.30 13.57
N SER A 306 -5.32 17.56 12.71
CA SER A 306 -4.85 17.23 11.37
C SER A 306 -4.72 18.48 10.47
N GLN A 307 -5.56 19.50 10.68
CA GLN A 307 -5.60 20.75 9.91
C GLN A 307 -4.55 21.79 10.33
N SER A 308 -4.13 21.80 11.59
CA SER A 308 -3.27 22.86 12.15
C SER A 308 -1.77 22.59 12.03
N GLU A 309 -1.32 21.34 12.18
CA GLU A 309 0.11 21.01 12.21
C GLU A 309 0.51 19.82 11.34
N LEU A 310 -0.38 18.82 11.14
CA LEU A 310 -0.09 17.70 10.23
C LEU A 310 -0.19 18.10 8.75
N VAL A 311 -0.98 19.14 8.38
CA VAL A 311 -1.02 19.67 6.99
C VAL A 311 0.35 20.14 6.51
N ARG A 312 1.25 20.56 7.41
CA ARG A 312 2.60 20.96 7.01
C ARG A 312 3.44 19.81 6.47
N PHE A 313 3.12 18.55 6.80
CA PHE A 313 3.95 17.41 6.40
C PHE A 313 3.25 16.08 6.07
N ASN A 314 1.94 15.89 6.25
CA ASN A 314 1.31 14.57 6.02
C ASN A 314 -0.06 14.56 5.32
N HIS A 315 -0.16 13.73 4.27
CA HIS A 315 -1.37 13.06 3.78
C HIS A 315 -1.56 11.78 4.61
N TYR A 316 -2.38 11.81 5.67
CA TYR A 316 -2.83 10.57 6.32
C TYR A 316 -3.98 9.99 5.51
N ASP A 317 -3.72 8.84 4.88
CA ASP A 317 -4.69 8.05 4.12
C ASP A 317 -5.07 6.84 4.98
N ARG A 318 -6.36 6.70 5.30
CA ARG A 318 -7.01 5.40 5.59
C ARG A 318 -8.52 5.52 5.78
N THR A 319 -9.02 6.46 6.58
CA THR A 319 -10.47 6.74 6.72
C THR A 319 -10.67 8.15 7.25
N THR A 320 -11.46 9.00 6.59
CA THR A 320 -11.84 10.31 7.14
C THR A 320 -13.10 10.19 8.01
N PRO A 321 -13.33 11.12 8.95
CA PRO A 321 -14.60 11.19 9.68
C PRO A 321 -15.82 11.24 8.74
N ALA A 322 -15.69 11.92 7.59
CA ALA A 322 -16.72 11.95 6.57
C ALA A 322 -16.99 10.56 5.96
N ILE A 323 -15.94 9.80 5.63
CA ILE A 323 -16.08 8.41 5.14
C ILE A 323 -16.80 7.56 6.19
N GLU A 324 -16.38 7.62 7.45
CA GLU A 324 -16.93 6.75 8.51
C GLU A 324 -18.41 7.04 8.79
N LEU A 325 -18.80 8.31 8.84
CA LEU A 325 -20.19 8.71 9.01
C LEU A 325 -21.07 8.28 7.83
N CYS A 326 -20.53 8.27 6.62
CA CYS A 326 -21.25 7.82 5.43
C CYS A 326 -21.41 6.29 5.34
N LYS A 327 -20.66 5.49 6.11
CA LYS A 327 -20.80 4.01 6.13
C LYS A 327 -22.10 3.55 6.80
N THR A 328 -22.74 4.37 7.62
CA THR A 328 -24.00 4.03 8.31
C THR A 328 -25.04 5.14 8.18
N THR A 329 -26.28 4.77 7.88
CA THR A 329 -27.37 5.72 7.60
C THR A 329 -28.13 6.07 8.88
N THR A 330 -27.79 7.19 9.51
CA THR A 330 -28.51 7.69 10.70
C THR A 330 -28.70 9.21 10.66
N PRO A 331 -29.80 9.74 11.24
CA PRO A 331 -30.00 11.19 11.35
C PRO A 331 -28.87 11.91 12.09
N GLN A 332 -28.30 11.26 13.12
CA GLN A 332 -27.17 11.78 13.89
C GLN A 332 -25.92 11.92 13.01
N ASN A 333 -25.64 10.93 12.14
CA ASN A 333 -24.51 11.01 11.22
C ASN A 333 -24.69 12.14 10.22
N ARG A 334 -25.91 12.39 9.72
CA ARG A 334 -26.20 13.52 8.81
C ARG A 334 -25.93 14.86 9.47
N GLN A 335 -26.43 15.07 10.69
CA GLN A 335 -26.14 16.29 11.45
C GLN A 335 -24.63 16.49 11.67
N ARG A 336 -23.90 15.40 11.93
CA ARG A 336 -22.44 15.43 12.08
C ARG A 336 -21.72 15.74 10.76
N LEU A 337 -22.21 15.24 9.64
CA LEU A 337 -21.70 15.58 8.31
C LEU A 337 -21.89 17.08 8.02
N GLU A 338 -23.00 17.68 8.43
CA GLU A 338 -23.23 19.14 8.31
C GLU A 338 -22.22 19.93 9.16
N HIS A 339 -21.89 19.47 10.36
CA HIS A 339 -20.84 20.09 11.18
C HIS A 339 -19.46 19.98 10.50
N LEU A 340 -19.13 18.82 9.92
CA LEU A 340 -17.88 18.63 9.17
C LEU A 340 -17.81 19.51 7.92
N LEU A 341 -18.92 19.65 7.20
CA LEU A 341 -19.06 20.59 6.08
C LEU A 341 -18.77 22.03 6.55
N ALA A 342 -19.42 22.49 7.61
CA ALA A 342 -19.21 23.84 8.16
C ALA A 342 -17.77 24.07 8.63
N ALA A 343 -17.08 23.02 9.08
CA ALA A 343 -15.67 23.05 9.47
C ALA A 343 -14.69 23.01 8.27
N GLY A 344 -15.18 22.95 7.03
CA GLY A 344 -14.33 22.91 5.83
C GLY A 344 -13.57 21.59 5.68
N VAL A 345 -14.19 20.46 6.06
CA VAL A 345 -13.59 19.13 5.93
C VAL A 345 -13.33 18.76 4.47
N ASP A 346 -12.24 18.05 4.22
CA ASP A 346 -11.96 17.44 2.92
C ASP A 346 -12.73 16.12 2.77
N PHE A 347 -13.74 16.14 1.89
CA PHE A 347 -14.57 14.98 1.56
C PHE A 347 -14.05 14.21 0.32
N GLU A 348 -12.97 14.67 -0.32
CA GLU A 348 -12.44 14.06 -1.55
C GLU A 348 -11.58 12.82 -1.29
N ARG A 349 -11.09 12.65 -0.05
CA ARG A 349 -10.23 11.52 0.30
C ARG A 349 -10.96 10.20 0.11
N VAL A 350 -10.18 9.20 -0.29
CA VAL A 350 -10.62 7.81 -0.44
C VAL A 350 -9.98 6.94 0.64
N ASP A 351 -10.63 5.85 0.99
CA ASP A 351 -10.10 4.88 1.95
C ASP A 351 -9.23 3.78 1.29
N GLU A 352 -8.86 2.78 2.09
CA GLU A 352 -8.15 1.59 1.64
C GLU A 352 -8.86 0.83 0.52
N HIS A 353 -10.20 0.93 0.41
CA HIS A 353 -11.02 0.34 -0.65
C HIS A 353 -11.16 1.24 -1.88
N GLY A 354 -10.65 2.47 -1.85
CA GLY A 354 -10.78 3.44 -2.94
C GLY A 354 -12.16 4.10 -2.97
N CYS A 355 -12.84 4.12 -1.82
CA CYS A 355 -14.15 4.72 -1.63
C CYS A 355 -14.03 6.01 -0.82
N SER A 356 -14.64 7.08 -1.34
CA SER A 356 -14.82 8.37 -0.69
C SER A 356 -16.10 8.40 0.15
N ALA A 357 -16.31 9.49 0.88
CA ALA A 357 -17.57 9.72 1.60
C ALA A 357 -18.77 9.71 0.64
N LEU A 358 -18.61 10.27 -0.56
CA LEU A 358 -19.66 10.27 -1.60
C LEU A 358 -19.99 8.85 -2.05
N ASP A 359 -18.96 8.01 -2.24
CA ASP A 359 -19.16 6.61 -2.64
C ASP A 359 -20.01 5.86 -1.60
N TYR A 360 -19.69 6.01 -0.31
CA TYR A 360 -20.45 5.35 0.76
C TYR A 360 -21.87 5.89 0.92
N ALA A 361 -22.08 7.20 0.82
CA ALA A 361 -23.41 7.80 0.88
C ALA A 361 -24.32 7.24 -0.25
N VAL A 362 -23.79 7.17 -1.47
CA VAL A 362 -24.49 6.62 -2.63
C VAL A 362 -24.74 5.12 -2.48
N MET A 363 -23.73 4.35 -2.08
CA MET A 363 -23.84 2.89 -1.88
C MET A 363 -24.92 2.55 -0.85
N ASN A 364 -25.01 3.32 0.23
CA ASN A 364 -25.99 3.12 1.29
C ASN A 364 -27.37 3.73 0.98
N SER A 365 -27.55 4.35 -0.19
CA SER A 365 -28.80 5.01 -0.60
C SER A 365 -29.26 6.09 0.39
N ASP A 366 -28.32 6.84 0.97
CA ASP A 366 -28.61 7.94 1.88
C ASP A 366 -28.59 9.27 1.11
N ASP A 367 -29.70 9.60 0.47
CA ASP A 367 -29.83 10.80 -0.38
C ASP A 367 -29.52 12.11 0.37
N GLN A 368 -29.79 12.15 1.69
CA GLN A 368 -29.48 13.30 2.52
C GLN A 368 -27.98 13.43 2.78
N ALA A 369 -27.32 12.32 3.12
CA ALA A 369 -25.86 12.33 3.23
C ALA A 369 -25.19 12.62 1.87
N GLU A 370 -25.72 12.08 0.75
CA GLU A 370 -25.22 12.39 -0.60
C GLU A 370 -25.29 13.90 -0.86
N ALA A 371 -26.41 14.56 -0.53
CA ALA A 371 -26.56 16.00 -0.70
C ALA A 371 -25.55 16.81 0.11
N ILE A 372 -25.36 16.47 1.41
CA ILE A 372 -24.40 17.16 2.29
C ILE A 372 -22.97 17.00 1.76
N VAL A 373 -22.60 15.80 1.31
CA VAL A 373 -21.27 15.54 0.75
C VAL A 373 -21.07 16.30 -0.57
N LEU A 374 -22.06 16.31 -1.45
CA LEU A 374 -21.99 17.05 -2.71
C LEU A 374 -21.84 18.56 -2.48
N GLU A 375 -22.53 19.11 -1.48
CA GLU A 375 -22.36 20.50 -1.05
C GLU A 375 -20.93 20.75 -0.54
N ALA A 376 -20.38 19.86 0.28
CA ALA A 376 -19.00 19.98 0.76
C ALA A 376 -17.98 19.96 -0.37
N LEU A 377 -18.19 19.09 -1.35
CA LEU A 377 -17.38 19.05 -2.55
C LEU A 377 -17.52 20.38 -3.32
N GLU A 378 -18.74 20.89 -3.54
CA GLU A 378 -18.95 22.16 -4.23
C GLU A 378 -18.23 23.34 -3.55
N GLN A 379 -18.29 23.44 -2.21
CA GLN A 379 -17.64 24.52 -1.45
C GLN A 379 -16.11 24.47 -1.50
N ASN A 380 -15.51 23.27 -1.51
CA ASN A 380 -14.06 23.09 -1.60
C ASN A 380 -13.51 23.40 -3.01
N LEU A 381 -14.37 23.42 -4.04
CA LEU A 381 -13.99 23.59 -5.44
C LEU A 381 -13.97 25.07 -5.85
N LYS A 382 -13.05 25.87 -5.29
CA LYS A 382 -12.79 27.25 -5.78
C LYS A 382 -12.23 27.30 -7.22
N GLN A 383 -11.93 26.16 -7.87
CA GLN A 383 -11.30 26.09 -9.20
C GLN A 383 -11.79 24.96 -10.13
N LYS A 384 -12.83 24.17 -9.80
CA LYS A 384 -13.33 23.07 -10.67
C LYS A 384 -14.79 23.25 -11.02
N THR A 385 -15.16 22.80 -12.23
CA THR A 385 -16.47 23.08 -12.84
C THR A 385 -17.56 22.13 -12.34
N LYS A 386 -18.83 22.54 -12.41
CA LYS A 386 -20.03 21.73 -12.11
C LYS A 386 -20.03 20.34 -12.79
N LEU A 387 -19.32 20.22 -13.91
CA LEU A 387 -19.10 18.99 -14.67
C LEU A 387 -18.34 17.92 -13.87
N ASP A 388 -17.40 18.31 -13.01
CA ASP A 388 -16.63 17.37 -12.18
C ASP A 388 -17.47 16.72 -11.08
N LEU A 389 -18.40 17.47 -10.47
CA LEU A 389 -19.34 16.93 -9.48
C LEU A 389 -20.27 15.88 -10.11
N HIS A 390 -20.79 16.17 -11.31
CA HIS A 390 -21.61 15.22 -12.05
C HIS A 390 -20.84 13.94 -12.39
N ARG A 391 -19.59 14.06 -12.82
CA ARG A 391 -18.72 12.91 -13.08
C ARG A 391 -18.52 12.06 -11.82
N ARG A 392 -18.23 12.67 -10.67
CA ARG A 392 -18.05 11.96 -9.39
C ARG A 392 -19.32 11.24 -8.92
N SER A 393 -20.48 11.89 -9.01
CA SER A 393 -21.75 11.23 -8.69
C SER A 393 -22.02 10.03 -9.63
N ARG A 394 -21.68 10.17 -10.92
CA ARG A 394 -21.79 9.06 -11.89
C ARG A 394 -20.84 7.91 -11.52
N GLU A 395 -19.60 8.19 -11.14
CA GLU A 395 -18.63 7.19 -10.70
C GLU A 395 -19.09 6.49 -9.42
N ALA A 396 -19.56 7.21 -8.39
CA ALA A 396 -20.08 6.64 -7.16
C ALA A 396 -21.27 5.69 -7.41
N LYS A 397 -22.20 6.10 -8.30
CA LYS A 397 -23.32 5.25 -8.72
C LYS A 397 -22.86 4.02 -9.48
N LEU A 398 -21.83 4.15 -10.30
CA LEU A 398 -21.22 3.01 -10.99
C LEU A 398 -20.63 2.01 -10.01
N LYS A 399 -19.87 2.48 -9.00
CA LYS A 399 -19.30 1.62 -7.95
C LYS A 399 -20.40 0.92 -7.14
N LYS A 400 -21.50 1.60 -6.83
CA LYS A 400 -22.69 1.00 -6.20
C LYS A 400 -23.25 -0.14 -7.05
N HIS A 401 -23.59 0.13 -8.31
CA HIS A 401 -24.15 -0.90 -9.19
C HIS A 401 -23.19 -2.09 -9.37
N PHE A 402 -21.88 -1.81 -9.44
CA PHE A 402 -20.86 -2.85 -9.51
C PHE A 402 -20.89 -3.75 -8.27
N ARG A 403 -20.91 -3.15 -7.08
CA ARG A 403 -21.00 -3.87 -5.81
C ARG A 403 -22.27 -4.71 -5.74
N GLU A 404 -23.42 -4.15 -6.06
CA GLU A 404 -24.70 -4.87 -6.06
C GLU A 404 -24.68 -6.09 -6.98
N VAL A 405 -24.17 -5.96 -8.21
CA VAL A 405 -24.12 -7.09 -9.16
C VAL A 405 -23.07 -8.11 -8.74
N PHE A 406 -21.86 -7.67 -8.40
CA PHE A 406 -20.77 -8.60 -8.16
C PHE A 406 -20.87 -9.27 -6.79
N VAL A 407 -21.03 -8.46 -5.74
CA VAL A 407 -21.00 -8.93 -4.35
C VAL A 407 -22.30 -9.59 -3.97
N ASP A 408 -23.44 -8.98 -4.31
CA ASP A 408 -24.74 -9.48 -3.81
C ASP A 408 -25.32 -10.58 -4.72
N ILE A 409 -24.86 -10.69 -5.97
CA ILE A 409 -25.44 -11.63 -6.95
C ILE A 409 -24.42 -12.64 -7.46
N PHE A 410 -23.29 -12.22 -8.05
CA PHE A 410 -22.33 -13.17 -8.62
C PHE A 410 -21.63 -14.00 -7.55
N ARG A 411 -21.12 -13.37 -6.49
CA ARG A 411 -20.37 -14.07 -5.44
C ARG A 411 -21.17 -15.24 -4.83
N PRO A 412 -22.43 -15.09 -4.39
CA PRO A 412 -23.24 -16.22 -3.91
C PRO A 412 -23.39 -17.36 -4.90
N LEU A 413 -23.54 -17.06 -6.20
CA LEU A 413 -23.71 -18.07 -7.25
C LEU A 413 -22.40 -18.84 -7.49
N LEU A 414 -21.29 -18.12 -7.62
CA LEU A 414 -19.97 -18.68 -7.94
C LEU A 414 -19.34 -19.45 -6.76
N LEU A 415 -19.76 -19.17 -5.51
CA LEU A 415 -19.31 -19.91 -4.32
C LEU A 415 -19.62 -21.41 -4.35
N SER A 416 -20.61 -21.84 -5.15
CA SER A 416 -20.92 -23.27 -5.33
C SER A 416 -19.79 -24.06 -6.02
N ARG A 417 -18.88 -23.36 -6.72
CA ARG A 417 -17.75 -23.93 -7.48
C ARG A 417 -18.14 -24.98 -8.54
N ASP A 418 -19.41 -25.02 -8.93
CA ASP A 418 -19.87 -25.79 -10.09
C ASP A 418 -19.63 -24.97 -11.36
N ARG A 419 -19.19 -25.58 -12.46
CA ARG A 419 -19.12 -24.91 -13.77
C ARG A 419 -20.47 -24.33 -14.20
N LYS A 420 -21.59 -24.92 -13.77
CA LYS A 420 -22.94 -24.37 -14.03
C LYS A 420 -23.18 -23.03 -13.33
N SER A 421 -22.41 -22.67 -12.30
CA SER A 421 -22.54 -21.40 -11.59
C SER A 421 -22.31 -20.18 -12.48
N ILE A 422 -21.36 -20.27 -13.42
CA ILE A 422 -21.08 -19.21 -14.41
C ILE A 422 -22.31 -18.98 -15.29
N ARG A 423 -23.00 -20.06 -15.69
CA ARG A 423 -24.26 -19.99 -16.45
C ARG A 423 -25.37 -19.30 -15.64
N TYR A 424 -25.47 -19.58 -14.34
CA TYR A 424 -26.43 -18.88 -13.48
C TYR A 424 -26.08 -17.40 -13.33
N ALA A 425 -24.80 -17.05 -13.19
CA ALA A 425 -24.34 -15.66 -13.15
C ALA A 425 -24.70 -14.92 -14.46
N ARG A 426 -24.46 -15.54 -15.63
CA ARG A 426 -24.86 -15.01 -16.95
C ARG A 426 -26.36 -14.72 -17.03
N ARG A 427 -27.19 -15.67 -16.61
CA ARG A 427 -28.67 -15.51 -16.60
C ARG A 427 -29.12 -14.39 -15.67
N ALA A 428 -28.57 -14.35 -14.46
CA ALA A 428 -28.87 -13.31 -13.48
C ALA A 428 -28.49 -11.93 -14.04
N TYR A 429 -27.29 -11.79 -14.60
CA TYR A 429 -26.83 -10.55 -15.22
C TYR A 429 -27.73 -10.07 -16.35
N ALA A 430 -28.07 -10.96 -17.29
CA ALA A 430 -28.96 -10.63 -18.40
C ALA A 430 -30.34 -10.17 -17.91
N SER A 431 -30.88 -10.81 -16.88
CA SER A 431 -32.13 -10.39 -16.24
C SER A 431 -32.03 -8.99 -15.63
N ILE A 432 -30.94 -8.69 -14.92
CA ILE A 432 -30.71 -7.40 -14.26
C ILE A 432 -30.58 -6.27 -15.28
N VAL A 433 -29.74 -6.44 -16.29
CA VAL A 433 -29.53 -5.43 -17.35
C VAL A 433 -30.81 -5.22 -18.15
N LYS A 434 -31.69 -6.22 -18.27
CA LYS A 434 -32.98 -6.09 -18.95
C LYS A 434 -34.04 -5.38 -18.10
N GLN A 435 -34.05 -5.60 -16.78
CA GLN A 435 -35.11 -5.13 -15.87
C GLN A 435 -34.80 -3.81 -15.18
N ASP A 436 -33.54 -3.54 -14.86
CA ASP A 436 -33.10 -2.34 -14.15
C ASP A 436 -32.55 -1.31 -15.13
N MET A 437 -33.33 -0.23 -15.37
CA MET A 437 -32.93 0.84 -16.29
C MET A 437 -31.65 1.59 -15.86
N ALA A 438 -31.35 1.68 -14.56
CA ALA A 438 -30.16 2.36 -14.09
C ALA A 438 -28.91 1.52 -14.38
N LYS A 439 -29.00 0.21 -14.16
CA LYS A 439 -27.93 -0.74 -14.49
C LYS A 439 -27.77 -0.93 -15.99
N SER A 440 -28.86 -0.93 -16.76
CA SER A 440 -28.79 -1.00 -18.22
C SER A 440 -28.09 0.22 -18.83
N ARG A 441 -28.28 1.42 -18.26
CA ARG A 441 -27.53 2.62 -18.67
C ARG A 441 -26.07 2.61 -18.22
N ALA A 442 -25.74 1.87 -17.16
CA ALA A 442 -24.39 1.80 -16.60
C ALA A 442 -23.53 0.73 -17.29
N PHE A 443 -24.12 -0.40 -17.67
CA PHE A 443 -23.41 -1.57 -18.17
C PHE A 443 -23.99 -2.09 -19.49
N ASP A 444 -23.11 -2.63 -20.33
CA ASP A 444 -23.50 -3.36 -21.53
C ASP A 444 -23.94 -4.80 -21.20
N PRO A 445 -24.91 -5.36 -21.95
CA PRO A 445 -25.21 -6.78 -21.85
C PRO A 445 -24.02 -7.61 -22.36
N LEU A 446 -23.97 -8.90 -22.00
CA LEU A 446 -22.97 -9.82 -22.51
C LEU A 446 -23.14 -10.00 -24.03
N LYS A 447 -22.23 -9.40 -24.79
CA LYS A 447 -22.14 -9.56 -26.25
C LYS A 447 -21.08 -10.60 -26.62
N TYR A 448 -21.13 -11.17 -27.81
CA TYR A 448 -20.13 -12.14 -28.27
C TYR A 448 -20.16 -12.31 -29.79
N VAL A 449 -19.07 -12.88 -30.32
CA VAL A 449 -18.96 -13.35 -31.70
C VAL A 449 -18.90 -14.88 -31.68
N LEU A 450 -19.58 -15.55 -32.61
CA LEU A 450 -19.47 -17.00 -32.78
C LEU A 450 -18.13 -17.37 -33.43
N PHE A 451 -17.45 -18.38 -32.91
CA PHE A 451 -16.14 -18.79 -33.46
C PHE A 451 -16.21 -19.18 -34.94
N ASP A 452 -17.22 -19.96 -35.34
CA ASP A 452 -17.39 -20.34 -36.75
C ASP A 452 -17.59 -19.13 -37.68
N GLU A 453 -18.20 -18.06 -37.19
CA GLU A 453 -18.38 -16.82 -37.95
C GLU A 453 -17.11 -15.98 -37.97
N LEU A 454 -16.35 -15.94 -36.87
CA LEU A 454 -15.03 -15.33 -36.81
C LEU A 454 -14.06 -15.96 -37.82
N VAL A 455 -14.09 -17.30 -37.95
CA VAL A 455 -13.29 -18.02 -38.94
C VAL A 455 -13.74 -17.66 -40.36
N LYS A 456 -15.05 -17.64 -40.63
CA LYS A 456 -15.59 -17.27 -41.96
C LYS A 456 -15.27 -15.82 -42.34
N LEU A 457 -15.23 -14.91 -41.37
CA LEU A 457 -14.95 -13.50 -41.61
C LEU A 457 -13.53 -13.27 -42.13
N GLY A 458 -12.55 -14.06 -41.69
CA GLY A 458 -11.16 -13.95 -42.16
C GLY A 458 -10.39 -12.72 -41.65
N LYS A 459 -10.96 -11.92 -40.74
CA LYS A 459 -10.35 -10.72 -40.15
C LYS A 459 -10.82 -10.49 -38.72
N PHE A 460 -10.16 -9.57 -38.02
CA PHE A 460 -10.57 -9.17 -36.68
C PHE A 460 -11.96 -8.47 -36.70
N PRO A 461 -12.93 -8.91 -35.87
CA PRO A 461 -14.33 -8.50 -36.03
C PRO A 461 -14.60 -7.09 -35.51
N ARG A 462 -15.50 -6.37 -36.19
CA ARG A 462 -16.01 -5.05 -35.80
C ARG A 462 -17.50 -5.09 -35.50
N PRO A 463 -18.03 -4.13 -34.71
CA PRO A 463 -19.47 -4.01 -34.50
C PRO A 463 -20.21 -3.80 -35.83
N ALA A 464 -19.61 -3.05 -36.75
CA ALA A 464 -20.14 -2.80 -38.10
C ALA A 464 -20.17 -4.04 -39.01
N ASP A 465 -19.46 -5.13 -38.66
CA ASP A 465 -19.49 -6.37 -39.46
C ASP A 465 -20.77 -7.20 -39.20
N GLY A 466 -21.62 -6.80 -38.24
CA GLY A 466 -22.94 -7.41 -38.03
C GLY A 466 -22.95 -8.80 -37.40
N MET A 467 -21.84 -9.25 -36.82
CA MET A 467 -21.66 -10.58 -36.20
C MET A 467 -21.59 -10.56 -34.67
N THR A 468 -21.91 -9.43 -34.05
CA THR A 468 -21.97 -9.30 -32.60
C THR A 468 -23.37 -9.64 -32.13
N TYR A 469 -23.48 -10.74 -31.39
CA TYR A 469 -24.72 -11.19 -30.76
C TYR A 469 -24.80 -10.70 -29.34
N THR A 470 -26.02 -10.53 -28.82
CA THR A 470 -26.27 -10.32 -27.39
C THR A 470 -26.75 -11.63 -26.77
N TYR A 471 -26.22 -11.98 -25.60
CA TYR A 471 -26.64 -13.15 -24.86
C TYR A 471 -28.10 -13.04 -24.42
N ASP A 472 -28.87 -14.08 -24.72
CA ASP A 472 -30.26 -14.22 -24.35
C ASP A 472 -30.44 -15.47 -23.48
N PRO A 473 -30.88 -15.32 -22.21
CA PRO A 473 -31.08 -16.46 -21.32
C PRO A 473 -32.15 -17.43 -21.81
N ASP A 474 -33.08 -17.00 -22.66
CA ASP A 474 -34.16 -17.84 -23.21
C ASP A 474 -33.64 -18.83 -24.27
N HIS A 475 -32.47 -18.55 -24.86
CA HIS A 475 -31.82 -19.34 -25.91
C HIS A 475 -30.48 -19.95 -25.47
N ASP A 476 -30.26 -20.09 -24.16
CA ASP A 476 -29.01 -20.59 -23.59
C ASP A 476 -28.91 -22.13 -23.73
N ASP A 477 -28.26 -22.58 -24.80
CA ASP A 477 -28.05 -23.97 -25.21
C ASP A 477 -26.76 -24.61 -24.67
N GLY A 478 -26.15 -24.01 -23.63
CA GLY A 478 -24.90 -24.50 -23.03
C GLY A 478 -23.64 -24.05 -23.78
N ARG A 479 -23.67 -22.85 -24.34
CA ARG A 479 -22.50 -22.18 -24.93
C ARG A 479 -21.36 -21.99 -23.95
N PHE A 480 -20.14 -22.06 -24.49
CA PHE A 480 -18.89 -21.82 -23.78
C PHE A 480 -18.34 -20.46 -24.19
N PHE A 481 -18.03 -19.60 -23.22
CA PHE A 481 -17.62 -18.23 -23.44
C PHE A 481 -16.14 -18.04 -23.13
N VAL A 482 -15.38 -17.51 -24.08
CA VAL A 482 -13.97 -17.15 -23.91
C VAL A 482 -13.82 -15.64 -23.99
N PHE A 483 -13.20 -15.06 -22.96
CA PHE A 483 -12.76 -13.67 -22.96
C PHE A 483 -11.37 -13.56 -23.59
N LEU A 484 -11.22 -12.75 -24.64
CA LEU A 484 -9.93 -12.47 -25.25
C LEU A 484 -9.37 -11.18 -24.65
N SER A 485 -8.24 -11.31 -23.96
CA SER A 485 -7.46 -10.17 -23.46
C SER A 485 -6.20 -10.01 -24.30
N TYR A 486 -5.93 -8.79 -24.78
CA TYR A 486 -4.82 -8.55 -25.69
C TYR A 486 -4.43 -7.07 -25.71
N ARG A 487 -3.21 -6.79 -26.19
CA ARG A 487 -2.75 -5.42 -26.39
C ARG A 487 -3.25 -4.86 -27.73
N TRP A 488 -3.82 -3.67 -27.69
CA TRP A 488 -4.06 -2.89 -28.90
C TRP A 488 -2.74 -2.41 -29.52
N MET A 489 -2.53 -2.76 -30.78
CA MET A 489 -1.29 -2.49 -31.50
C MET A 489 -1.15 -1.01 -31.94
N ARG A 490 -2.26 -0.26 -31.99
CA ARG A 490 -2.30 1.16 -32.42
C ARG A 490 -2.88 2.08 -31.32
N LEU A 491 -2.43 3.34 -31.30
CA LEU A 491 -2.69 4.34 -30.25
C LEU A 491 -4.16 4.80 -30.14
N ASN A 492 -4.99 4.64 -31.19
CA ASN A 492 -6.42 4.91 -31.14
C ASN A 492 -7.24 3.78 -31.82
N PRO A 493 -7.96 2.93 -31.07
CA PRO A 493 -8.79 1.85 -31.62
C PRO A 493 -9.98 2.33 -32.47
N TRP A 494 -10.50 3.52 -32.19
CA TRP A 494 -11.81 3.99 -32.66
C TRP A 494 -11.64 4.75 -33.98
N ASN A 495 -10.40 5.14 -34.31
CA ASN A 495 -10.01 5.63 -35.63
C ASN A 495 -9.77 4.45 -36.60
N GLN A 496 -10.87 3.81 -37.02
CA GLN A 496 -11.09 3.00 -38.24
C GLN A 496 -10.09 1.91 -38.68
N GLN A 497 -8.92 1.71 -38.06
CA GLN A 497 -7.95 0.68 -38.44
C GLN A 497 -7.39 -0.03 -37.22
N SER A 498 -8.12 -1.05 -36.73
CA SER A 498 -7.63 -2.02 -35.74
C SER A 498 -6.71 -3.10 -36.31
N ASN A 499 -6.59 -3.18 -37.63
CA ASN A 499 -5.69 -4.13 -38.25
C ASN A 499 -4.28 -3.53 -38.22
N ASP A 500 -3.32 -4.27 -37.66
CA ASP A 500 -2.03 -4.31 -38.33
C ASP A 500 -2.29 -4.73 -39.79
N GLU A 501 -1.61 -4.13 -40.76
CA GLU A 501 -1.87 -4.38 -42.19
C GLU A 501 -1.72 -5.87 -42.57
N GLU A 502 -1.18 -6.67 -41.64
CA GLU A 502 -0.82 -8.08 -41.74
C GLU A 502 -1.79 -9.05 -41.02
N ASN A 503 -2.85 -8.56 -40.35
CA ASN A 503 -3.88 -9.38 -39.67
C ASN A 503 -3.31 -10.30 -38.55
N ILE A 504 -2.20 -9.92 -37.92
CA ILE A 504 -1.44 -10.75 -36.96
C ILE A 504 -2.29 -11.06 -35.74
N GLN A 505 -2.98 -10.07 -35.19
CA GLN A 505 -3.81 -10.24 -33.99
C GLN A 505 -4.97 -11.23 -34.21
N TYR A 506 -5.58 -11.21 -35.39
CA TYR A 506 -6.58 -12.19 -35.79
C TYR A 506 -5.99 -13.59 -35.88
N MET A 507 -4.83 -13.72 -36.54
CA MET A 507 -4.15 -15.01 -36.67
C MET A 507 -3.73 -15.59 -35.32
N GLN A 508 -3.19 -14.77 -34.42
CA GLN A 508 -2.85 -15.16 -33.05
C GLN A 508 -4.08 -15.59 -32.26
N THR A 509 -5.19 -14.85 -32.37
CA THR A 509 -6.48 -15.22 -31.77
C THR A 509 -6.94 -16.60 -32.23
N LEU A 510 -6.93 -16.85 -33.54
CA LEU A 510 -7.34 -18.14 -34.09
C LEU A 510 -6.42 -19.28 -33.64
N GLN A 511 -5.11 -19.08 -33.65
CA GLN A 511 -4.15 -20.09 -33.22
C GLN A 511 -4.35 -20.44 -31.73
N ALA A 512 -4.46 -19.43 -30.87
CA ALA A 512 -4.68 -19.63 -29.44
C ALA A 512 -6.00 -20.37 -29.16
N ILE A 513 -7.08 -20.04 -29.87
CA ILE A 513 -8.38 -20.72 -29.72
C ILE A 513 -8.30 -22.16 -30.24
N ASN A 514 -7.61 -22.41 -31.35
CA ASN A 514 -7.42 -23.77 -31.85
C ASN A 514 -6.63 -24.63 -30.87
N GLU A 515 -5.54 -24.12 -30.30
CA GLU A 515 -4.80 -24.81 -29.23
C GLU A 515 -5.68 -25.05 -27.99
N PHE A 516 -6.51 -24.08 -27.62
CA PHE A 516 -7.48 -24.24 -26.54
C PHE A 516 -8.47 -25.38 -26.81
N LEU A 517 -9.01 -25.47 -28.03
CA LEU A 517 -9.94 -26.54 -28.42
C LEU A 517 -9.26 -27.93 -28.44
N VAL A 518 -7.96 -27.99 -28.78
CA VAL A 518 -7.17 -29.23 -28.66
C VAL A 518 -7.03 -29.65 -27.19
N LEU A 519 -6.77 -28.71 -26.28
CA LEU A 519 -6.68 -28.98 -24.84
C LEU A 519 -8.04 -29.32 -24.20
N HIS A 520 -9.15 -28.81 -24.76
CA HIS A 520 -10.50 -28.96 -24.24
C HIS A 520 -11.45 -29.59 -25.27
N PRO A 521 -11.30 -30.88 -25.61
CA PRO A 521 -12.08 -31.54 -26.67
C PRO A 521 -13.59 -31.61 -26.39
N THR A 522 -14.02 -31.33 -25.15
CA THR A 522 -15.44 -31.23 -24.77
C THR A 522 -16.09 -29.92 -25.20
N VAL A 523 -15.31 -28.91 -25.60
CA VAL A 523 -15.81 -27.63 -26.09
C VAL A 523 -16.02 -27.72 -27.59
N HIS A 524 -17.28 -27.66 -28.04
CA HIS A 524 -17.62 -27.73 -29.46
C HIS A 524 -17.42 -26.37 -30.15
N PRO A 525 -16.69 -26.29 -31.28
CA PRO A 525 -16.46 -25.03 -32.01
C PRO A 525 -17.73 -24.24 -32.34
N GLY A 526 -18.78 -24.93 -32.80
CA GLY A 526 -20.07 -24.30 -33.13
C GLY A 526 -20.87 -23.77 -31.94
N ARG A 527 -20.41 -24.00 -30.70
CA ARG A 527 -20.98 -23.45 -29.46
C ARG A 527 -20.00 -22.55 -28.71
N LEU A 528 -18.86 -22.23 -29.32
CA LEU A 528 -17.85 -21.36 -28.77
C LEU A 528 -18.20 -19.90 -29.07
N CYS A 529 -18.41 -19.14 -28.00
CA CYS A 529 -18.67 -17.71 -28.02
C CYS A 529 -17.40 -16.97 -27.59
N ILE A 530 -17.00 -15.94 -28.33
CA ILE A 530 -15.78 -15.19 -28.06
C ILE A 530 -16.19 -13.76 -27.75
N TRP A 531 -15.79 -13.29 -26.58
CA TRP A 531 -15.89 -11.89 -26.22
C TRP A 531 -14.59 -11.19 -26.64
N ILE A 532 -14.72 -10.20 -27.51
CA ILE A 532 -13.63 -9.37 -28.04
C ILE A 532 -14.08 -7.93 -27.86
N ASP A 533 -13.36 -7.15 -27.05
CA ASP A 533 -13.65 -5.75 -26.76
C ASP A 533 -13.94 -4.92 -28.03
N PHE A 534 -13.15 -5.08 -29.08
CA PHE A 534 -13.28 -4.33 -30.32
C PHE A 534 -14.59 -4.63 -31.08
N ALA A 535 -15.16 -5.82 -30.93
CA ALA A 535 -16.46 -6.19 -31.53
C ALA A 535 -17.64 -6.03 -30.58
N CYS A 536 -17.39 -6.17 -29.27
CA CYS A 536 -18.43 -6.25 -28.25
C CYS A 536 -18.68 -4.91 -27.56
N ILE A 537 -17.71 -4.00 -27.52
CA ILE A 537 -17.91 -2.65 -27.00
C ILE A 537 -18.47 -1.75 -28.11
N ASP A 538 -19.53 -1.03 -27.78
CA ASP A 538 -20.12 -0.04 -28.66
C ASP A 538 -19.18 1.18 -28.81
N PRO A 539 -18.67 1.49 -30.01
CA PRO A 539 -17.75 2.60 -30.22
C PRO A 539 -18.42 3.96 -29.99
N ASP A 540 -19.75 4.04 -30.13
CA ASP A 540 -20.50 5.27 -29.91
C ASP A 540 -20.77 5.50 -28.41
N LEU A 541 -20.73 4.43 -27.59
CA LEU A 541 -20.98 4.46 -26.14
C LEU A 541 -19.99 3.56 -25.36
N PRO A 542 -18.66 3.78 -25.48
CA PRO A 542 -17.65 2.83 -24.99
C PRO A 542 -17.63 2.71 -23.46
N ASP A 543 -18.05 3.76 -22.75
CA ASP A 543 -18.11 3.81 -21.29
C ASP A 543 -18.86 2.63 -20.66
N ARG A 544 -19.98 2.21 -21.28
CA ARG A 544 -20.82 1.12 -20.75
C ARG A 544 -20.16 -0.24 -20.89
N GLY A 545 -19.50 -0.46 -22.03
CA GLY A 545 -18.72 -1.67 -22.29
C GLY A 545 -17.50 -1.76 -21.38
N VAL A 546 -16.73 -0.67 -21.27
CA VAL A 546 -15.55 -0.57 -20.40
C VAL A 546 -15.93 -0.78 -18.94
N ALA A 547 -17.01 -0.16 -18.47
CA ALA A 547 -17.46 -0.33 -17.09
C ALA A 547 -17.96 -1.75 -16.78
N ALA A 548 -18.47 -2.47 -17.79
CA ALA A 548 -18.97 -3.83 -17.63
C ALA A 548 -17.85 -4.89 -17.63
N LEU A 549 -16.62 -4.56 -18.04
CA LEU A 549 -15.50 -5.51 -18.23
C LEU A 549 -15.35 -6.56 -17.11
N PRO A 550 -15.26 -6.20 -15.81
CA PRO A 550 -15.09 -7.21 -14.77
C PRO A 550 -16.33 -8.10 -14.60
N LEU A 551 -17.52 -7.56 -14.87
CA LEU A 551 -18.79 -8.31 -14.84
C LEU A 551 -18.85 -9.29 -16.01
N ILE A 552 -18.35 -8.89 -17.18
CA ILE A 552 -18.24 -9.75 -18.36
C ILE A 552 -17.23 -10.86 -18.13
N GLN A 553 -16.06 -10.57 -17.55
CA GLN A 553 -15.06 -11.59 -17.23
C GLN A 553 -15.60 -12.66 -16.27
N ALA A 554 -16.34 -12.24 -15.24
CA ALA A 554 -17.00 -13.16 -14.31
C ALA A 554 -18.11 -14.02 -14.96
N GLN A 555 -18.56 -13.66 -16.16
CA GLN A 555 -19.54 -14.41 -16.94
C GLN A 555 -18.89 -15.37 -17.97
N CYS A 556 -17.59 -15.24 -18.23
CA CYS A 556 -16.87 -16.09 -19.16
C CYS A 556 -16.35 -17.35 -18.49
N ASP A 557 -16.38 -18.46 -19.23
CA ASP A 557 -15.90 -19.76 -18.76
C ASP A 557 -14.35 -19.83 -18.79
N ALA A 558 -13.73 -19.13 -19.73
CA ALA A 558 -12.28 -19.00 -19.83
C ALA A 558 -11.83 -17.60 -20.25
N MET A 559 -10.57 -17.28 -19.96
CA MET A 559 -9.85 -16.16 -20.55
C MET A 559 -8.58 -16.64 -21.25
N ILE A 560 -8.32 -16.09 -22.43
CA ILE A 560 -7.06 -16.27 -23.17
C ILE A 560 -6.41 -14.89 -23.30
N SER A 561 -5.22 -14.74 -22.72
CA SER A 561 -4.38 -13.55 -22.84
C SER A 561 -3.38 -13.73 -23.97
N LEU A 562 -3.38 -12.83 -24.96
CA LEU A 562 -2.35 -12.79 -26.00
C LEU A 562 -1.18 -11.94 -25.50
N VAL A 563 -0.12 -12.60 -25.02
CA VAL A 563 0.96 -11.96 -24.25
C VAL A 563 2.19 -11.74 -25.14
N ASP A 564 2.48 -10.47 -25.43
CA ASP A 564 3.75 -10.00 -25.98
C ASP A 564 4.65 -9.41 -24.86
N ASP A 565 5.82 -8.91 -25.25
CA ASP A 565 6.81 -8.29 -24.34
C ASP A 565 6.28 -7.04 -23.59
N LYS A 566 5.16 -6.47 -24.05
CA LYS A 566 4.57 -5.22 -23.53
C LYS A 566 3.17 -5.40 -22.95
N TYR A 567 2.64 -6.62 -22.94
CA TYR A 567 1.29 -6.90 -22.46
C TYR A 567 1.12 -6.45 -21.00
N TYR A 568 2.08 -6.82 -20.15
CA TYR A 568 2.09 -6.47 -18.73
C TYR A 568 2.55 -5.03 -18.43
N ASP A 569 2.82 -4.21 -19.45
CA ASP A 569 3.09 -2.78 -19.27
C ASP A 569 1.82 -1.95 -19.28
N ARG A 570 0.73 -2.45 -19.86
CA ARG A 570 -0.56 -1.73 -19.97
C ARG A 570 -1.47 -2.00 -18.79
N ALA A 571 -2.00 -0.94 -18.20
CA ALA A 571 -2.79 -1.03 -16.99
C ALA A 571 -4.11 -1.81 -17.18
N TRP A 572 -4.81 -1.64 -18.31
CA TRP A 572 -6.03 -2.39 -18.63
C TRP A 572 -5.79 -3.90 -18.74
N CYS A 573 -4.77 -4.34 -19.50
CA CYS A 573 -4.40 -5.75 -19.61
C CYS A 573 -4.00 -6.35 -18.24
N CYS A 574 -3.31 -5.56 -17.41
CA CYS A 574 -2.97 -5.96 -16.06
C CYS A 574 -4.20 -6.10 -15.14
N VAL A 575 -5.16 -5.19 -15.22
CA VAL A 575 -6.43 -5.28 -14.47
C VAL A 575 -7.22 -6.52 -14.87
N GLU A 576 -7.32 -6.80 -16.17
CA GLU A 576 -7.98 -8.00 -16.69
C GLU A 576 -7.32 -9.29 -16.16
N ALA A 577 -5.99 -9.35 -16.17
CA ALA A 577 -5.23 -10.46 -15.60
C ALA A 577 -5.46 -10.59 -14.08
N LEU A 578 -5.47 -9.48 -13.34
CA LEU A 578 -5.72 -9.47 -11.89
C LEU A 578 -7.14 -9.96 -11.55
N ILE A 579 -8.16 -9.51 -12.27
CA ILE A 579 -9.54 -9.93 -12.05
C ILE A 579 -9.69 -11.43 -12.33
N MET A 580 -9.18 -11.92 -13.46
CA MET A 580 -9.26 -13.35 -13.78
C MET A 580 -8.48 -14.21 -12.78
N HIS A 581 -7.30 -13.77 -12.37
CA HIS A 581 -6.53 -14.44 -11.33
C HIS A 581 -7.32 -14.52 -10.01
N ALA A 582 -7.98 -13.43 -9.61
CA ALA A 582 -8.79 -13.38 -8.41
C ALA A 582 -10.03 -14.30 -8.52
N LEU A 583 -10.73 -14.29 -9.66
CA LEU A 583 -11.85 -15.19 -9.96
C LEU A 583 -11.45 -16.67 -9.89
N GLN A 584 -10.30 -17.02 -10.50
CA GLN A 584 -9.76 -18.38 -10.50
C GLN A 584 -9.39 -18.81 -9.07
N LYS A 585 -8.72 -17.94 -8.31
CA LYS A 585 -8.28 -18.23 -6.94
C LYS A 585 -9.46 -18.38 -5.97
N ALA A 586 -10.47 -17.54 -6.09
CA ALA A 586 -11.61 -17.51 -5.18
C ALA A 586 -12.60 -18.66 -5.43
N PHE A 587 -12.93 -18.90 -6.70
CA PHE A 587 -14.02 -19.79 -7.10
C PHE A 587 -13.56 -21.07 -7.79
N GLY A 588 -12.41 -21.08 -8.47
CA GLY A 588 -11.86 -22.27 -9.11
C GLY A 588 -12.64 -22.81 -10.32
N VAL A 589 -13.62 -22.05 -10.83
CA VAL A 589 -14.47 -22.46 -11.97
C VAL A 589 -14.05 -21.86 -13.31
N HIS A 590 -13.25 -20.78 -13.29
CA HIS A 590 -12.75 -20.12 -14.49
C HIS A 590 -11.41 -20.72 -14.94
N LEU A 591 -11.20 -20.76 -16.26
CA LEU A 591 -9.92 -21.15 -16.86
C LEU A 591 -9.16 -19.90 -17.32
N TRP A 592 -7.84 -19.91 -17.16
CA TRP A 592 -6.99 -18.85 -17.67
C TRP A 592 -5.77 -19.43 -18.40
N TYR A 593 -5.54 -18.92 -19.61
CA TYR A 593 -4.40 -19.25 -20.45
C TYR A 593 -3.70 -18.00 -20.97
N GLU A 594 -2.40 -18.12 -21.18
CA GLU A 594 -1.57 -17.15 -21.91
C GLU A 594 -1.07 -17.79 -23.21
N TYR A 595 -1.17 -17.05 -24.31
CA TYR A 595 -0.58 -17.40 -25.59
C TYR A 595 0.63 -16.49 -25.82
N CYS A 596 1.82 -17.05 -25.68
CA CYS A 596 3.08 -16.29 -25.70
C CYS A 596 4.18 -16.98 -26.51
N GLU A 597 5.16 -16.18 -26.96
CA GLU A 597 6.29 -16.65 -27.75
C GLU A 597 7.30 -17.42 -26.88
N ARG A 598 7.60 -18.67 -27.26
CA ARG A 598 8.62 -19.49 -26.60
C ARG A 598 9.82 -19.68 -27.51
N SER A 599 11.01 -19.48 -26.95
CA SER A 599 12.26 -19.91 -27.59
C SER A 599 12.40 -21.43 -27.41
N GLY A 600 12.31 -22.18 -28.51
CA GLY A 600 12.61 -23.60 -28.53
C GLY A 600 14.11 -23.88 -28.34
N ALA A 601 14.46 -25.14 -28.09
CA ALA A 601 15.86 -25.59 -27.93
C ALA A 601 16.74 -25.27 -29.16
N ASP A 602 16.12 -25.13 -30.33
CA ASP A 602 16.77 -24.86 -31.62
C ASP A 602 16.74 -23.36 -32.02
N ASN A 603 16.50 -22.44 -31.08
CA ASN A 603 16.26 -21.00 -31.34
C ASN A 603 15.06 -20.70 -32.28
N THR A 604 14.24 -21.69 -32.62
CA THR A 604 12.97 -21.48 -33.32
C THR A 604 11.96 -20.88 -32.35
N ARG A 605 11.38 -19.74 -32.72
CA ARG A 605 10.33 -19.09 -31.93
C ARG A 605 8.98 -19.66 -32.30
N THR A 606 8.30 -20.27 -31.33
CA THR A 606 6.96 -20.83 -31.52
C THR A 606 6.05 -20.29 -30.43
N ASN A 607 4.90 -19.73 -30.81
CA ASN A 607 3.88 -19.36 -29.84
C ASN A 607 3.22 -20.63 -29.30
N THR A 608 2.82 -20.63 -28.03
CA THR A 608 2.16 -21.77 -27.40
C THR A 608 1.19 -21.30 -26.33
N LEU A 609 0.08 -22.01 -26.17
CA LEU A 609 -0.90 -21.79 -25.12
C LEU A 609 -0.48 -22.48 -23.81
N LEU A 610 -0.32 -21.68 -22.76
CA LEU A 610 0.11 -22.13 -21.43
C LEU A 610 -0.94 -21.74 -20.37
N PRO A 611 -1.08 -22.49 -19.27
CA PRO A 611 -1.89 -22.04 -18.14
C PRO A 611 -1.36 -20.69 -17.62
N GLY A 612 -2.27 -19.78 -17.26
CA GLY A 612 -1.89 -18.50 -16.67
C GLY A 612 -1.12 -18.66 -15.35
N PRO A 613 -0.33 -17.64 -14.95
CA PRO A 613 0.51 -17.70 -13.76
C PRO A 613 -0.28 -17.93 -12.46
N GLN A 614 0.21 -18.86 -11.65
CA GLN A 614 -0.39 -19.19 -10.34
C GLN A 614 -0.16 -18.11 -9.28
N HIS A 615 0.81 -17.23 -9.50
CA HIS A 615 1.12 -16.10 -8.62
C HIS A 615 1.31 -14.86 -9.49
N LEU A 616 0.40 -13.90 -9.34
CA LEU A 616 0.44 -12.65 -10.07
C LEU A 616 0.59 -11.48 -9.09
N GLN A 617 1.70 -10.76 -9.15
CA GLN A 617 1.91 -9.51 -8.43
C GLN A 617 2.15 -8.40 -9.43
N ILE A 618 1.19 -7.49 -9.57
CA ILE A 618 1.28 -6.34 -10.48
C ILE A 618 0.98 -5.07 -9.68
N ALA A 619 1.90 -4.12 -9.74
CA ALA A 619 1.65 -2.76 -9.26
C ALA A 619 1.08 -1.92 -10.41
N LEU A 620 -0.21 -1.56 -10.34
CA LEU A 620 -0.89 -0.80 -11.41
C LEU A 620 -0.55 0.69 -11.42
N GLY A 621 -0.10 1.23 -10.29
CA GLY A 621 0.21 2.66 -10.12
C GLY A 621 1.23 3.21 -11.12
N SER A 622 2.13 2.37 -11.63
CA SER A 622 3.18 2.74 -12.60
C SER A 622 2.92 2.26 -14.03
N LYS A 623 1.78 1.62 -14.30
CA LYS A 623 1.48 1.05 -15.63
C LYS A 623 1.01 2.11 -16.62
N LEU A 624 1.26 1.82 -17.90
CA LEU A 624 0.94 2.68 -19.03
C LEU A 624 -0.57 2.69 -19.30
N LEU A 625 -1.11 3.88 -19.48
CA LEU A 625 -2.49 4.13 -19.88
C LEU A 625 -2.53 4.88 -21.20
N THR A 626 -3.54 4.60 -22.01
CA THR A 626 -3.82 5.40 -23.20
C THR A 626 -4.44 6.73 -22.82
N PHE A 627 -5.33 6.72 -21.82
CA PHE A 627 -5.93 7.91 -21.23
C PHE A 627 -5.67 7.90 -19.73
N GLU A 628 -4.94 8.89 -19.23
CA GLU A 628 -4.58 8.98 -17.81
C GLU A 628 -5.81 9.15 -16.89
N GLU A 629 -6.90 9.66 -17.44
CA GLU A 629 -8.21 9.77 -16.82
C GLU A 629 -8.77 8.41 -16.35
N ASP A 630 -8.36 7.30 -16.98
CA ASP A 630 -8.76 5.95 -16.60
C ASP A 630 -8.11 5.48 -15.29
N ARG A 631 -7.06 6.16 -14.79
CA ARG A 631 -6.28 5.67 -13.64
C ARG A 631 -7.13 5.47 -12.39
N SER A 632 -8.04 6.37 -12.09
CA SER A 632 -8.93 6.23 -10.92
C SER A 632 -9.82 4.98 -11.03
N ARG A 633 -10.34 4.71 -12.25
CA ARG A 633 -11.16 3.54 -12.54
C ARG A 633 -10.34 2.25 -12.42
N ILE A 634 -9.12 2.23 -12.96
CA ILE A 634 -8.19 1.11 -12.88
C ILE A 634 -7.82 0.77 -11.44
N LEU A 635 -7.44 1.78 -10.65
CA LEU A 635 -7.10 1.60 -9.24
C LEU A 635 -8.31 1.13 -8.41
N PHE A 636 -9.51 1.61 -8.75
CA PHE A 636 -10.74 1.08 -8.16
C PHE A 636 -10.92 -0.40 -8.49
N LEU A 637 -10.83 -0.79 -9.77
CA LEU A 637 -10.97 -2.18 -10.21
C LEU A 637 -9.90 -3.10 -9.60
N GLU A 638 -8.66 -2.62 -9.43
CA GLU A 638 -7.62 -3.32 -8.69
C GLU A 638 -8.07 -3.64 -7.27
N LYS A 639 -8.52 -2.61 -6.53
CA LYS A 639 -8.97 -2.78 -5.15
C LYS A 639 -10.19 -3.71 -5.08
N GLN A 640 -11.11 -3.62 -6.03
CA GLN A 640 -12.26 -4.54 -6.11
C GLN A 640 -11.83 -5.98 -6.41
N SER A 641 -10.84 -6.20 -7.28
CA SER A 641 -10.32 -7.54 -7.57
C SER A 641 -9.76 -8.22 -6.31
N ARG A 642 -9.15 -7.45 -5.40
CA ARG A 642 -8.66 -7.95 -4.11
C ARG A 642 -9.78 -8.33 -3.16
N LEU A 643 -10.98 -7.74 -3.28
CA LEU A 643 -12.15 -8.16 -2.50
C LEU A 643 -12.73 -9.51 -2.97
N LEU A 644 -12.29 -9.99 -4.14
CA LEU A 644 -12.70 -11.30 -4.67
C LEU A 644 -11.87 -12.44 -4.08
N SER A 645 -10.58 -12.19 -3.82
CA SER A 645 -9.60 -13.15 -3.25
C SER A 645 -9.70 -13.25 -1.74
#